data_AF-H7ENU8-F1
#
_entry.id   AF-H7ENU8-F1
#
_cell.length_a   1.000
_cell.length_b   1.000
_cell.length_c   1.000
_cell.angle_alpha   90.00
_cell.angle_beta   90.00
_cell.angle_gamma   90.00
#
_symmetry.space_group_name_H-M   'P 1'
#
loop_
_entity.id
_entity.type
_entity.pdbx_description
1 polymer ?
#
loop_
_entity_poly.entity_id
_entity_poly.type
_entity_poly.pdbx_seq_one_letter_code
_entity_poly.pdbx_strand_id
1 'polypeptide(L)'
;MADISVPGFSDKYKTKDYIEALMQKERIPLNREQDKLDGYKEQQGAWREMNQKMTSLRTSSKTLYSFENPFNNKLATSSDEAAITAEAGREAEYDSIKIDVLKEATADRFLSMELEKTSQVPKGKYTFEVADKAISFNWKGGKLSDFITSLNKRSANTIKASLIGTSGNKHALLIESLKTGNENNLIFKDDALSYALKNKIIEKSRKDIQEFGNDTEYFENPQIEEVVPENDQEGMPKFKKKTVAINEALGKDGEPSPADNRTIIPPRKGFTVPVDPSVFDVESNRIDFSFKTNEVEDITGELNDKRTTRPEFKEVGTASFAEITIKNEPSDTLLPPVPEKMLEPVSDAADFYVHNADGTETKLDTDSPSIAVDPITNEKTISIAVRDFPDMDSIVVRNRNTGAEISMSSYSVYDEKKNLDYTPINPVSTAGDATIKYNGITISRPTNKIDDVIPHVTLNVKQPTEKTATIDIAPDKESAKDALIDFVGSYNQVIAEMNILSENKPEIVSELDYLSSDEKEAAEKKLGMFQGDFSLTNGKATLRSIVNANYPWGDDATITMLSQIGISSRASGNGGGYNAAQMRGYLEIDEKKLDSSIENNLEQIKNIFGYDKDGDLIIDSGIAFNMDKQLSSWVQSGGIIATKNNGLEQRIKSSETAIKKLEDQLATKESKLRQKYGQMEGTLNSLNAQSNTLNSFTNTNKD
;
A
#
# COMPACT_ATOMS: atom_id res chain seq x y z
N MET A 1 55.06 11.23 -30.70
CA MET A 1 56.06 11.71 -31.68
C MET A 1 57.17 10.69 -31.76
N ALA A 2 57.59 10.30 -32.96
CA ALA A 2 58.73 9.39 -33.14
C ALA A 2 59.99 10.05 -32.57
N ASP A 3 60.68 9.32 -31.69
CA ASP A 3 61.94 9.73 -31.08
C ASP A 3 63.00 9.79 -32.19
N ILE A 4 63.25 11.00 -32.72
CA ILE A 4 64.38 11.22 -33.63
C ILE A 4 65.63 11.13 -32.77
N SER A 5 66.12 9.91 -32.58
CA SER A 5 67.42 9.64 -32.00
C SER A 5 68.49 10.21 -32.94
N VAL A 6 68.99 11.41 -32.60
CA VAL A 6 70.18 11.96 -33.25
C VAL A 6 71.38 11.22 -32.64
N PRO A 7 72.09 10.37 -33.39
CA PRO A 7 73.24 9.64 -32.86
C PRO A 7 74.35 10.65 -32.53
N GLY A 8 74.79 10.70 -31.27
CA GLY A 8 75.92 11.53 -30.83
C GLY A 8 75.62 12.60 -29.78
N PHE A 9 74.43 12.62 -29.16
CA PHE A 9 74.12 13.57 -28.08
C PHE A 9 74.80 13.15 -26.76
N SER A 10 76.00 13.67 -26.49
CA SER A 10 76.69 13.51 -25.21
C SER A 10 76.48 14.76 -24.38
N ASP A 11 76.08 14.66 -23.10
CA ASP A 11 75.86 15.86 -22.27
C ASP A 11 77.16 16.57 -21.83
N LYS A 12 78.23 16.37 -22.60
CA LYS A 12 79.60 16.81 -22.32
C LYS A 12 79.72 18.34 -22.25
N TYR A 13 78.82 19.08 -22.88
CA TYR A 13 78.84 20.56 -22.91
C TYR A 13 77.60 21.21 -22.26
N LYS A 14 76.88 20.51 -21.38
CA LYS A 14 75.66 21.01 -20.69
C LYS A 14 74.60 21.57 -21.64
N THR A 15 74.50 21.00 -22.83
CA THR A 15 73.68 21.55 -23.91
C THR A 15 72.18 21.47 -23.60
N LYS A 16 71.76 20.48 -22.81
CA LYS A 16 70.38 20.37 -22.31
C LYS A 16 70.01 21.54 -21.40
N ASP A 17 70.89 21.87 -20.46
CA ASP A 17 70.67 22.98 -19.50
C ASP A 17 70.49 24.32 -20.22
N TYR A 18 71.26 24.59 -21.28
CA TYR A 18 71.11 25.81 -22.07
C TYR A 18 69.81 25.85 -22.87
N ILE A 19 69.39 24.72 -23.46
CA ILE A 19 68.11 24.64 -24.18
C ILE A 19 66.97 24.88 -23.20
N GLU A 20 66.99 24.24 -22.03
CA GLU A 20 65.97 24.41 -20.99
C GLU A 20 65.90 25.86 -20.51
N ALA A 21 67.03 26.50 -20.21
CA ALA A 21 67.09 27.90 -19.80
C ALA A 21 66.54 28.86 -20.88
N LEU A 22 66.82 28.60 -22.16
CA LEU A 22 66.23 29.36 -23.27
C LEU A 22 64.73 29.12 -23.37
N MET A 23 64.27 27.88 -23.20
CA MET A 23 62.85 27.53 -23.25
C MET A 23 62.06 28.14 -22.08
N GLN A 24 62.64 28.27 -20.89
CA GLN A 24 61.98 28.92 -19.75
C GLN A 24 61.53 30.35 -20.05
N LYS A 25 62.39 31.16 -20.71
CA LYS A 25 62.02 32.52 -21.12
C LYS A 25 60.92 32.53 -22.17
N GLU A 26 60.95 31.56 -23.08
CA GLU A 26 59.96 31.42 -24.14
C GLU A 26 58.61 30.92 -23.63
N ARG A 27 58.56 30.25 -22.47
CA ARG A 27 57.31 29.85 -21.80
C ARG A 27 56.56 30.99 -21.11
N ILE A 28 57.15 32.18 -20.94
CA ILE A 28 56.49 33.32 -20.26
C ILE A 28 55.12 33.66 -20.87
N PRO A 29 54.94 33.79 -22.20
CA PRO A 29 53.63 34.05 -22.79
C PRO A 29 52.63 32.91 -22.58
N LEU A 30 53.10 31.66 -22.57
CA LEU A 30 52.27 30.49 -22.27
C LEU A 30 51.76 30.54 -20.84
N ASN A 31 52.66 30.73 -19.86
CA ASN A 31 52.29 30.82 -18.46
C ASN A 31 51.30 31.97 -18.21
N ARG A 32 51.55 33.16 -18.80
CA ARG A 32 50.62 34.29 -18.70
C ARG A 32 49.24 33.99 -19.28
N GLU A 33 49.17 33.19 -20.34
CA GLU A 33 47.89 32.83 -20.94
C GLU A 33 47.19 31.73 -20.13
N GLN A 34 47.94 30.80 -19.52
CA GLN A 34 47.43 29.84 -18.55
C GLN A 34 46.85 30.57 -17.32
N ASP A 35 47.56 31.56 -16.76
CA ASP A 35 47.07 32.36 -15.64
C ASP A 35 45.76 33.08 -15.98
N LYS A 36 45.60 33.58 -17.22
CA LYS A 36 44.33 34.18 -17.69
C LYS A 36 43.23 33.15 -17.81
N LEU A 37 43.53 31.97 -18.36
CA LEU A 37 42.57 30.88 -18.48
C LEU A 37 42.02 30.49 -17.11
N ASP A 38 42.91 30.36 -16.12
CA ASP A 38 42.54 30.02 -14.75
C ASP A 38 41.69 31.14 -14.13
N GLY A 39 42.07 32.40 -14.30
CA GLY A 39 41.26 33.54 -13.87
C GLY A 39 39.86 33.57 -14.52
N TYR A 40 39.73 33.26 -15.81
CA TYR A 40 38.41 33.17 -16.46
C TYR A 40 37.57 32.00 -15.93
N LYS A 41 38.21 30.87 -15.60
CA LYS A 41 37.52 29.71 -15.00
C LYS A 41 37.04 30.01 -13.59
N GLU A 42 37.85 30.69 -12.78
CA GLU A 42 37.46 31.14 -11.43
C GLU A 42 36.28 32.11 -11.49
N GLN A 43 36.34 33.10 -12.40
CA GLN A 43 35.22 34.02 -12.65
C GLN A 43 33.95 33.27 -13.07
N GLN A 44 34.07 32.27 -13.94
CA GLN A 44 32.94 31.44 -14.35
C GLN A 44 32.38 30.63 -13.18
N GLY A 45 33.25 30.12 -12.30
CA GLY A 45 32.87 29.47 -11.05
C GLY A 45 32.06 30.38 -10.13
N ALA A 46 32.52 31.61 -9.90
CA ALA A 46 31.82 32.62 -9.10
C ALA A 46 30.42 32.95 -9.65
N TRP A 47 30.29 33.12 -10.98
CA TRP A 47 28.97 33.34 -11.60
C TRP A 47 28.04 32.13 -11.49
N ARG A 48 28.55 30.91 -11.57
CA ARG A 48 27.75 29.68 -11.34
C ARG A 48 27.26 29.60 -9.90
N GLU A 49 28.11 29.91 -8.93
CA GLU A 49 27.73 29.94 -7.52
C GLU A 49 26.68 31.03 -7.25
N MET A 50 26.88 32.23 -7.78
CA MET A 50 25.86 33.30 -7.73
C MET A 50 24.51 32.81 -8.30
N ASN A 51 24.53 32.09 -9.43
CA ASN A 51 23.32 31.53 -10.02
C ASN A 51 22.61 30.56 -9.07
N GLN A 52 23.36 29.68 -8.40
CA GLN A 52 22.81 28.73 -7.43
C GLN A 52 22.17 29.46 -6.25
N LYS A 53 22.86 30.44 -5.64
CA LYS A 53 22.32 31.22 -4.52
C LYS A 53 21.08 32.03 -4.92
N MET A 54 21.11 32.70 -6.08
CA MET A 54 19.94 33.42 -6.60
C MET A 54 18.77 32.50 -6.93
N THR A 55 19.03 31.30 -7.44
CA THR A 55 17.99 30.30 -7.68
C THR A 55 17.38 29.82 -6.37
N SER A 56 18.20 29.61 -5.32
CA SER A 56 17.74 29.27 -3.98
C SER A 56 16.82 30.34 -3.40
N LEU A 57 17.24 31.62 -3.42
CA LEU A 57 16.42 32.74 -2.99
C LEU A 57 15.13 32.87 -3.81
N ARG A 58 15.21 32.62 -5.12
CA ARG A 58 14.02 32.64 -5.99
C ARG A 58 13.02 31.58 -5.56
N THR A 59 13.48 30.36 -5.26
CA THR A 59 12.64 29.25 -4.78
C THR A 59 12.02 29.58 -3.43
N SER A 60 12.81 30.03 -2.43
CA SER A 60 12.28 30.40 -1.11
C SER A 60 11.28 31.55 -1.20
N SER A 61 11.55 32.55 -2.04
CA SER A 61 10.59 33.64 -2.31
C SER A 61 9.31 33.09 -2.93
N LYS A 62 9.41 32.21 -3.92
CA LYS A 62 8.24 31.62 -4.58
C LYS A 62 7.37 30.81 -3.62
N THR A 63 7.97 30.04 -2.72
CA THR A 63 7.24 29.29 -1.70
C THR A 63 6.31 30.21 -0.90
N LEU A 64 6.79 31.38 -0.48
CA LEU A 64 6.02 32.30 0.38
C LEU A 64 4.77 32.91 -0.27
N TYR A 65 4.68 32.97 -1.60
CA TYR A 65 3.49 33.49 -2.29
C TYR A 65 2.74 32.46 -3.13
N SER A 66 3.33 31.31 -3.45
CA SER A 66 2.68 30.31 -4.29
C SER A 66 1.51 29.62 -3.60
N PHE A 67 0.82 28.73 -4.33
CA PHE A 67 -0.18 27.85 -3.73
C PHE A 67 0.37 27.05 -2.54
N GLU A 68 1.66 26.71 -2.52
CA GLU A 68 2.30 25.92 -1.44
C GLU A 68 2.69 26.77 -0.21
N ASN A 69 2.28 28.04 -0.13
CA ASN A 69 2.68 28.91 0.97
C ASN A 69 2.34 28.33 2.35
N PRO A 70 3.23 28.42 3.34
CA PRO A 70 3.01 27.79 4.64
C PRO A 70 2.00 28.56 5.51
N PHE A 71 1.65 29.81 5.16
CA PHE A 71 0.78 30.65 5.97
C PHE A 71 -0.67 30.13 6.07
N ASN A 72 -1.09 29.31 5.12
CA ASN A 72 -2.41 28.66 5.15
C ASN A 72 -2.34 27.20 5.67
N ASN A 73 -1.17 26.71 6.09
CA ASN A 73 -1.05 25.37 6.65
C ASN A 73 -1.72 25.32 8.03
N LYS A 74 -2.27 24.16 8.35
CA LYS A 74 -2.96 23.90 9.61
C LYS A 74 -2.36 22.64 10.23
N LEU A 75 -2.29 22.65 11.54
CA LEU A 75 -1.85 21.52 12.35
C LEU A 75 -3.04 21.03 13.16
N ALA A 76 -3.23 19.71 13.19
CA ALA A 76 -4.15 19.09 14.12
C ALA A 76 -3.35 18.40 15.22
N THR A 77 -3.56 18.81 16.47
CA THR A 77 -2.91 18.21 17.64
C THR A 77 -3.93 17.42 18.45
N SER A 78 -3.53 16.27 19.00
CA SER A 78 -4.42 15.41 19.79
C SER A 78 -3.98 15.42 21.25
N SER A 79 -4.94 15.50 22.17
CA SER A 79 -4.68 15.31 23.60
C SER A 79 -4.33 13.85 23.97
N ASP A 80 -4.54 12.90 23.06
CA ASP A 80 -4.20 11.48 23.21
C ASP A 80 -3.67 10.91 21.88
N GLU A 81 -2.42 11.26 21.54
CA GLU A 81 -1.77 10.81 20.30
C GLU A 81 -1.53 9.30 20.22
N ALA A 82 -1.58 8.60 21.35
CA ALA A 82 -1.46 7.15 21.41
C ALA A 82 -2.74 6.50 20.86
N ALA A 83 -3.91 7.06 21.17
CA ALA A 83 -5.21 6.59 20.69
C ALA A 83 -5.59 7.11 19.30
N ILE A 84 -5.42 8.41 19.05
CA ILE A 84 -5.86 9.04 17.81
C ILE A 84 -4.99 10.25 17.46
N THR A 85 -4.63 10.36 16.18
CA THR A 85 -4.03 11.57 15.61
C THR A 85 -4.89 12.09 14.47
N ALA A 86 -4.63 13.31 14.00
CA ALA A 86 -5.34 13.88 12.87
C ALA A 86 -4.40 14.64 11.94
N GLU A 87 -4.80 14.74 10.69
CA GLU A 87 -4.17 15.56 9.66
C GLU A 87 -5.20 16.58 9.20
N ALA A 88 -4.89 17.88 9.34
CA ALA A 88 -5.75 18.96 8.89
C ALA A 88 -5.33 19.42 7.48
N GLY A 89 -6.28 19.45 6.56
CA GLY A 89 -6.13 20.13 5.27
C GLY A 89 -6.14 21.65 5.43
N ARG A 90 -5.67 22.36 4.40
CA ARG A 90 -5.57 23.84 4.40
C ARG A 90 -6.94 24.53 4.50
N GLU A 91 -7.99 23.84 4.07
CA GLU A 91 -9.39 24.31 4.12
C GLU A 91 -10.12 23.87 5.41
N ALA A 92 -9.50 23.07 6.29
CA ALA A 92 -10.13 22.63 7.54
C ALA A 92 -10.46 23.82 8.44
N GLU A 93 -11.66 23.90 9.02
CA GLU A 93 -12.00 24.99 9.91
C GLU A 93 -11.18 24.95 11.22
N TYR A 94 -10.92 26.11 11.83
CA TYR A 94 -10.31 26.15 13.15
C TYR A 94 -11.36 25.72 14.17
N ASP A 95 -11.11 24.58 14.81
CA ASP A 95 -12.05 23.98 15.75
C ASP A 95 -11.32 23.10 16.77
N SER A 96 -11.98 22.86 17.90
CA SER A 96 -11.53 21.98 18.96
C SER A 96 -12.53 20.84 19.14
N ILE A 97 -12.18 19.68 18.59
CA ILE A 97 -13.08 18.57 18.33
C ILE A 97 -12.90 17.49 19.38
N LYS A 98 -14.00 17.04 20.00
CA LYS A 98 -13.99 15.91 20.95
C LYS A 98 -14.31 14.60 20.26
N ILE A 99 -13.44 13.60 20.46
CA ILE A 99 -13.58 12.26 19.88
C ILE A 99 -13.31 11.21 20.94
N ASP A 100 -14.21 10.22 21.03
CA ASP A 100 -13.94 8.97 21.73
C ASP A 100 -13.63 7.87 20.70
N VAL A 101 -12.49 7.20 20.83
CA VAL A 101 -12.23 5.96 20.08
C VAL A 101 -12.72 4.80 20.94
N LEU A 102 -13.73 4.10 20.45
CA LEU A 102 -14.27 2.92 21.14
C LEU A 102 -13.51 1.66 20.73
N LYS A 103 -13.18 1.56 19.45
CA LYS A 103 -12.48 0.42 18.86
C LYS A 103 -11.73 0.86 17.60
N GLU A 104 -10.54 0.32 17.38
CA GLU A 104 -9.81 0.42 16.12
C GLU A 104 -10.28 -0.62 15.10
N ALA A 105 -10.06 -0.32 13.83
CA ALA A 105 -10.28 -1.29 12.77
C ALA A 105 -9.18 -2.37 12.87
N THR A 106 -9.60 -3.63 12.93
CA THR A 106 -8.72 -4.80 13.04
C THR A 106 -8.90 -5.69 11.81
N ALA A 107 -7.87 -6.48 11.52
CA ALA A 107 -7.88 -7.49 10.46
C ALA A 107 -7.83 -8.89 11.08
N ASP A 108 -8.26 -9.90 10.33
CA ASP A 108 -8.14 -11.30 10.73
C ASP A 108 -6.67 -11.74 10.78
N ARG A 109 -6.27 -12.31 11.92
CA ARG A 109 -4.92 -12.84 12.17
C ARG A 109 -5.03 -14.15 12.91
N PHE A 110 -4.80 -15.26 12.22
CA PHE A 110 -5.06 -16.60 12.77
C PHE A 110 -3.78 -17.42 12.91
N LEU A 111 -3.61 -18.02 14.09
CA LEU A 111 -2.51 -18.94 14.40
C LEU A 111 -2.95 -20.40 14.23
N SER A 112 -2.08 -21.20 13.63
CA SER A 112 -2.20 -22.66 13.66
C SER A 112 -1.83 -23.23 15.03
N MET A 113 -2.12 -24.52 15.23
CA MET A 113 -1.43 -25.31 16.26
C MET A 113 0.09 -25.33 16.04
N GLU A 114 0.83 -25.81 17.04
CA GLU A 114 2.26 -26.04 16.89
C GLU A 114 2.54 -27.11 15.82
N LEU A 115 3.44 -26.77 14.90
CA LEU A 115 3.91 -27.61 13.81
C LEU A 115 5.41 -27.89 13.97
N GLU A 116 5.83 -29.10 13.63
CA GLU A 116 7.25 -29.43 13.55
C GLU A 116 7.93 -28.65 12.42
N LYS A 117 9.19 -28.27 12.58
CA LYS A 117 9.95 -27.56 11.53
C LYS A 117 10.07 -28.35 10.21
N THR A 118 9.95 -29.67 10.28
CA THR A 118 9.95 -30.59 9.13
C THR A 118 8.59 -30.74 8.46
N SER A 119 7.55 -30.06 8.97
CA SER A 119 6.19 -30.14 8.43
C SER A 119 6.13 -29.72 6.97
N GLN A 120 5.37 -30.48 6.20
CA GLN A 120 5.16 -30.27 4.77
C GLN A 120 3.72 -29.88 4.49
N VAL A 121 3.54 -29.05 3.46
CA VAL A 121 2.23 -28.67 2.94
C VAL A 121 1.90 -29.59 1.77
N PRO A 122 0.79 -30.35 1.80
CA PRO A 122 0.41 -31.27 0.73
C PRO A 122 0.18 -30.59 -0.62
N LYS A 123 0.40 -31.32 -1.72
CA LYS A 123 0.04 -30.86 -3.07
C LYS A 123 -1.46 -30.58 -3.15
N GLY A 124 -1.85 -29.46 -3.76
CA GLY A 124 -3.25 -29.05 -3.86
C GLY A 124 -3.45 -27.66 -4.46
N LYS A 125 -4.70 -27.25 -4.64
CA LYS A 125 -5.12 -25.89 -5.01
C LYS A 125 -5.46 -25.13 -3.73
N TYR A 126 -4.67 -24.11 -3.42
CA TYR A 126 -4.87 -23.29 -2.22
C TYR A 126 -5.48 -21.96 -2.62
N THR A 127 -6.67 -21.66 -2.08
CA THR A 127 -7.38 -20.41 -2.32
C THR A 127 -7.64 -19.70 -1.00
N PHE A 128 -7.26 -18.42 -0.94
CA PHE A 128 -7.53 -17.54 0.19
C PHE A 128 -8.27 -16.31 -0.32
N GLU A 129 -9.26 -15.84 0.43
CA GLU A 129 -10.07 -14.70 0.03
C GLU A 129 -10.15 -13.69 1.17
N VAL A 130 -10.03 -12.40 0.81
CA VAL A 130 -10.19 -11.26 1.70
C VAL A 130 -10.87 -10.17 0.89
N ALA A 131 -12.03 -9.71 1.36
CA ALA A 131 -12.90 -8.82 0.57
C ALA A 131 -13.19 -9.44 -0.82
N ASP A 132 -13.21 -8.62 -1.87
CA ASP A 132 -13.42 -9.07 -3.25
C ASP A 132 -12.19 -9.74 -3.91
N LYS A 133 -11.12 -10.03 -3.14
CA LYS A 133 -9.86 -10.55 -3.70
C LYS A 133 -9.63 -11.99 -3.30
N ALA A 134 -9.66 -12.88 -4.29
CA ALA A 134 -9.25 -14.26 -4.17
C ALA A 134 -7.81 -14.48 -4.69
N ILE A 135 -6.97 -15.11 -3.86
CA ILE A 135 -5.60 -15.55 -4.19
C ILE A 135 -5.62 -17.07 -4.30
N SER A 136 -5.55 -17.57 -5.53
CA SER A 136 -5.54 -19.01 -5.80
C SER A 136 -4.25 -19.45 -6.48
N PHE A 137 -3.68 -20.58 -6.05
CA PHE A 137 -2.54 -21.20 -6.73
C PHE A 137 -2.44 -22.71 -6.49
N ASN A 138 -1.91 -23.41 -7.50
CA ASN A 138 -1.60 -24.83 -7.42
C ASN A 138 -0.23 -25.03 -6.77
N TRP A 139 -0.22 -25.59 -5.56
CA TRP A 139 0.98 -25.95 -4.82
C TRP A 139 1.42 -27.38 -5.17
N LYS A 140 2.72 -27.58 -5.43
CA LYS A 140 3.28 -28.89 -5.84
C LYS A 140 3.51 -29.85 -4.68
N GLY A 141 3.30 -29.40 -3.44
CA GLY A 141 3.75 -30.10 -2.24
C GLY A 141 5.18 -29.72 -1.87
N GLY A 142 5.51 -29.67 -0.58
CA GLY A 142 6.86 -29.33 -0.13
C GLY A 142 6.92 -28.72 1.26
N LYS A 143 8.04 -28.07 1.58
CA LYS A 143 8.29 -27.47 2.90
C LYS A 143 7.33 -26.30 3.17
N LEU A 144 6.92 -26.16 4.43
CA LEU A 144 6.08 -25.04 4.86
C LEU A 144 6.72 -23.65 4.60
N SER A 145 8.04 -23.51 4.74
CA SER A 145 8.76 -22.27 4.41
C SER A 145 8.59 -21.84 2.95
N ASP A 146 8.62 -22.82 2.04
CA ASP A 146 8.57 -22.58 0.60
C ASP A 146 7.12 -22.26 0.17
N PHE A 147 6.14 -22.87 0.85
CA PHE A 147 4.73 -22.55 0.72
C PHE A 147 4.46 -21.10 1.16
N ILE A 148 4.92 -20.69 2.34
CA ILE A 148 4.76 -19.30 2.84
C ILE A 148 5.40 -18.29 1.90
N THR A 149 6.62 -18.58 1.42
CA THR A 149 7.31 -17.71 0.45
C THR A 149 6.49 -17.58 -0.84
N SER A 150 5.92 -18.68 -1.32
CA SER A 150 5.07 -18.69 -2.52
C SER A 150 3.75 -17.95 -2.32
N LEU A 151 3.13 -18.10 -1.15
CA LEU A 151 1.91 -17.39 -0.76
C LEU A 151 2.19 -15.89 -0.71
N ASN A 152 3.16 -15.43 0.10
CA ASN A 152 3.50 -14.01 0.23
C ASN A 152 3.85 -13.35 -1.10
N LYS A 153 4.57 -14.06 -1.99
CA LYS A 153 4.89 -13.54 -3.33
C LYS A 153 3.65 -13.30 -4.19
N ARG A 154 2.59 -14.09 -4.02
CA ARG A 154 1.34 -14.00 -4.78
C ARG A 154 0.30 -13.11 -4.12
N SER A 155 0.36 -12.96 -2.80
CA SER A 155 -0.66 -12.28 -2.00
C SER A 155 -0.53 -10.75 -1.96
N ALA A 156 0.64 -10.20 -2.35
CA ALA A 156 0.92 -8.76 -2.36
C ALA A 156 0.39 -8.06 -1.08
N ASN A 157 -0.51 -7.07 -1.23
CA ASN A 157 -1.09 -6.28 -0.12
C ASN A 157 -2.45 -6.84 0.38
N THR A 158 -2.67 -8.14 0.27
CA THR A 158 -3.96 -8.77 0.64
C THR A 158 -3.82 -9.67 1.86
N ILE A 159 -2.85 -10.60 1.84
CA ILE A 159 -2.60 -11.56 2.92
C ILE A 159 -1.10 -11.67 3.13
N LYS A 160 -0.69 -11.93 4.36
CA LYS A 160 0.67 -12.26 4.73
C LYS A 160 0.69 -13.51 5.61
N ALA A 161 1.67 -14.37 5.39
CA ALA A 161 1.92 -15.54 6.21
C ALA A 161 3.34 -15.49 6.80
N SER A 162 3.49 -15.98 8.03
CA SER A 162 4.78 -16.03 8.73
C SER A 162 4.85 -17.20 9.70
N LEU A 163 6.07 -17.59 10.08
CA LEU A 163 6.31 -18.60 11.11
C LEU A 163 6.67 -17.91 12.42
N ILE A 164 5.97 -18.26 13.49
CA ILE A 164 6.26 -17.82 14.85
C ILE A 164 6.92 -18.99 15.59
N GLY A 165 8.12 -18.79 16.13
CA GLY A 165 8.78 -19.82 16.95
C GLY A 165 8.10 -19.94 18.32
N THR A 166 7.78 -21.17 18.75
CA THR A 166 7.13 -21.40 20.06
C THR A 166 8.09 -22.03 21.05
N SER A 167 8.75 -23.14 20.69
CA SER A 167 9.82 -23.76 21.49
C SER A 167 10.69 -24.70 20.64
N GLY A 168 11.99 -24.78 20.95
CA GLY A 168 12.93 -25.76 20.35
C GLY A 168 12.87 -25.86 18.82
N ASN A 169 12.24 -26.94 18.32
CA ASN A 169 12.11 -27.30 16.90
C ASN A 169 10.69 -27.13 16.32
N LYS A 170 9.81 -26.38 17.01
CA LYS A 170 8.42 -26.15 16.63
C LYS A 170 8.12 -24.70 16.26
N HIS A 171 7.15 -24.53 15.37
CA HIS A 171 6.65 -23.23 14.91
C HIS A 171 5.12 -23.24 14.80
N ALA A 172 4.49 -22.09 14.95
CA ALA A 172 3.10 -21.87 14.55
C ALA A 172 3.07 -21.07 13.24
N LEU A 173 2.15 -21.39 12.35
CA LEU A 173 1.87 -20.62 11.15
C LEU A 173 0.88 -19.50 11.50
N LEU A 174 1.29 -18.25 11.32
CA LEU A 174 0.41 -17.08 11.37
C LEU A 174 0.01 -16.71 9.95
N ILE A 175 -1.30 -16.64 9.67
CA ILE A 175 -1.85 -16.08 8.43
C ILE A 175 -2.67 -14.86 8.81
N GLU A 176 -2.34 -13.71 8.22
CA GLU A 176 -2.98 -12.41 8.49
C GLU A 176 -3.52 -11.76 7.22
N SER A 177 -4.74 -11.24 7.29
CA SER A 177 -5.28 -10.29 6.33
C SER A 177 -4.55 -8.94 6.49
N LEU A 178 -4.30 -8.26 5.37
CA LEU A 178 -3.78 -6.89 5.34
C LEU A 178 -4.89 -5.85 5.15
N LYS A 179 -6.15 -6.28 5.23
CA LYS A 179 -7.35 -5.44 5.14
C LYS A 179 -8.10 -5.51 6.47
N THR A 180 -8.30 -4.36 7.08
CA THR A 180 -9.11 -4.20 8.30
C THR A 180 -10.59 -4.04 7.94
N GLY A 181 -11.48 -4.22 8.91
CA GLY A 181 -12.93 -3.99 8.73
C GLY A 181 -13.74 -5.28 8.73
N ASN A 182 -14.98 -5.21 9.20
CA ASN A 182 -15.89 -6.34 9.45
C ASN A 182 -16.16 -7.19 8.19
N GLU A 183 -16.18 -6.57 7.02
CA GLU A 183 -16.42 -7.26 5.74
C GLU A 183 -15.16 -7.93 5.17
N ASN A 184 -13.97 -7.61 5.70
CA ASN A 184 -12.68 -8.03 5.16
C ASN A 184 -12.14 -9.29 5.83
N ASN A 185 -13.03 -10.26 6.05
CA ASN A 185 -12.71 -11.55 6.68
C ASN A 185 -11.71 -12.37 5.84
N LEU A 186 -10.84 -13.12 6.52
CA LEU A 186 -9.94 -14.07 5.90
C LEU A 186 -10.63 -15.43 5.73
N ILE A 187 -10.94 -15.76 4.48
CA ILE A 187 -11.66 -16.98 4.10
C ILE A 187 -10.70 -17.98 3.44
N PHE A 188 -10.82 -19.25 3.84
CA PHE A 188 -10.04 -20.36 3.29
C PHE A 188 -10.93 -21.21 2.38
N LYS A 189 -10.50 -21.46 1.14
CA LYS A 189 -11.21 -22.26 0.13
C LYS A 189 -10.32 -23.35 -0.47
N ASP A 190 -10.93 -24.32 -1.15
CA ASP A 190 -10.23 -25.47 -1.74
C ASP A 190 -9.33 -26.19 -0.68
N ASP A 191 -8.10 -26.59 -1.03
CA ASP A 191 -7.18 -27.28 -0.11
C ASP A 191 -6.69 -26.38 1.03
N ALA A 192 -6.86 -25.05 0.94
CA ALA A 192 -6.54 -24.15 2.05
C ALA A 192 -7.51 -24.35 3.22
N LEU A 193 -8.77 -24.67 2.96
CA LEU A 193 -9.77 -24.97 3.99
C LEU A 193 -9.41 -26.26 4.74
N SER A 194 -9.17 -27.34 4.00
CA SER A 194 -8.74 -28.62 4.55
C SER A 194 -7.45 -28.49 5.36
N TYR A 195 -6.50 -27.69 4.87
CA TYR A 195 -5.25 -27.41 5.58
C TYR A 195 -5.49 -26.60 6.86
N ALA A 196 -6.35 -25.57 6.82
CA ALA A 196 -6.68 -24.74 7.98
C ALA A 196 -7.37 -25.55 9.09
N LEU A 197 -8.31 -26.43 8.74
CA LEU A 197 -8.98 -27.34 9.67
C LEU A 197 -8.01 -28.34 10.29
N LYS A 198 -7.21 -29.02 9.44
CA LYS A 198 -6.22 -30.00 9.91
C LYS A 198 -5.22 -29.40 10.89
N ASN A 199 -4.79 -28.18 10.64
CA ASN A 199 -3.79 -27.49 11.45
C ASN A 199 -4.39 -26.60 12.54
N LYS A 200 -5.68 -26.75 12.83
CA LYS A 200 -6.39 -26.02 13.87
C LYS A 200 -6.17 -24.49 13.80
N ILE A 201 -6.21 -23.96 12.58
CA ILE A 201 -6.27 -22.51 12.33
C ILE A 201 -7.72 -22.04 12.56
N ILE A 202 -8.66 -22.82 12.01
CA ILE A 202 -10.10 -22.63 12.13
C ILE A 202 -10.77 -23.96 12.49
N GLU A 203 -11.97 -23.92 13.05
CA GLU A 203 -12.86 -25.06 13.31
C GLU A 203 -14.26 -24.75 12.83
N LYS A 204 -15.10 -25.78 12.65
CA LYS A 204 -16.49 -25.56 12.24
C LYS A 204 -17.24 -24.83 13.35
N SER A 205 -17.73 -23.62 13.06
CA SER A 205 -18.51 -22.80 13.98
C SER A 205 -19.96 -23.26 14.01
N ARG A 206 -20.57 -23.24 15.21
CA ARG A 206 -22.00 -23.50 15.42
C ARG A 206 -22.76 -22.26 15.91
N LYS A 207 -22.13 -21.09 15.99
CA LYS A 207 -22.68 -19.95 16.75
C LYS A 207 -23.77 -19.13 16.04
N ASP A 208 -23.85 -19.19 14.72
CA ASP A 208 -24.82 -18.44 13.92
C ASP A 208 -25.60 -19.33 12.94
N ILE A 209 -25.53 -20.66 13.14
CA ILE A 209 -26.31 -21.63 12.36
C ILE A 209 -27.71 -21.69 12.98
N GLN A 210 -28.73 -21.37 12.20
CA GLN A 210 -30.11 -21.68 12.56
C GLN A 210 -30.39 -23.11 12.13
N GLU A 211 -30.82 -23.97 13.06
CA GLU A 211 -31.21 -25.35 12.74
C GLU A 211 -32.73 -25.48 12.74
N PHE A 212 -33.26 -26.26 11.80
CA PHE A 212 -34.68 -26.65 11.78
C PHE A 212 -34.84 -28.11 11.36
N GLY A 213 -36.04 -28.67 11.60
CA GLY A 213 -36.34 -30.08 11.34
C GLY A 213 -35.66 -31.07 12.29
N ASN A 214 -35.31 -30.60 13.50
CA ASN A 214 -34.80 -31.40 14.62
C ASN A 214 -35.91 -31.92 15.56
N ASP A 215 -37.17 -31.60 15.27
CA ASP A 215 -38.34 -32.06 16.01
C ASP A 215 -39.43 -32.54 15.03
N THR A 216 -39.88 -33.78 15.26
CA THR A 216 -40.91 -34.45 14.45
C THR A 216 -42.29 -33.81 14.54
N GLU A 217 -42.54 -32.94 15.52
CA GLU A 217 -43.82 -32.22 15.66
C GLU A 217 -44.10 -31.31 14.47
N TYR A 218 -43.06 -30.69 13.90
CA TYR A 218 -43.16 -29.78 12.75
C TYR A 218 -43.22 -30.49 11.39
N PHE A 219 -43.04 -31.82 11.37
CA PHE A 219 -43.14 -32.58 10.13
C PHE A 219 -44.58 -32.70 9.69
N GLU A 220 -44.85 -32.63 8.41
CA GLU A 220 -46.16 -32.84 7.81
C GLU A 220 -46.18 -34.11 6.94
N ASN A 221 -47.38 -34.61 6.62
CA ASN A 221 -47.46 -35.70 5.65
C ASN A 221 -47.08 -35.14 4.28
N PRO A 222 -46.26 -35.85 3.48
CA PRO A 222 -45.98 -35.42 2.12
C PRO A 222 -47.28 -35.26 1.34
N GLN A 223 -47.50 -34.07 0.79
CA GLN A 223 -48.54 -33.89 -0.20
C GLN A 223 -48.14 -34.71 -1.44
N ILE A 224 -49.11 -35.41 -2.01
CA ILE A 224 -48.93 -36.17 -3.24
C ILE A 224 -49.89 -35.53 -4.23
N GLU A 225 -49.52 -34.37 -4.77
CA GLU A 225 -50.22 -33.83 -5.93
C GLU A 225 -49.86 -34.70 -7.14
N GLU A 226 -50.90 -35.09 -7.89
CA GLU A 226 -50.91 -36.25 -8.78
C GLU A 226 -49.88 -36.20 -9.92
N VAL A 227 -48.69 -36.70 -9.65
CA VAL A 227 -47.91 -37.45 -10.64
C VAL A 227 -47.40 -38.68 -9.93
N VAL A 228 -48.03 -39.84 -10.16
CA VAL A 228 -47.43 -41.12 -9.76
C VAL A 228 -46.11 -41.20 -10.54
N PRO A 229 -44.95 -41.18 -9.87
CA PRO A 229 -43.66 -41.33 -10.55
C PRO A 229 -43.68 -42.61 -11.39
N GLU A 230 -42.98 -42.63 -12.52
CA GLU A 230 -42.92 -43.80 -13.42
C GLU A 230 -42.54 -45.11 -12.68
N ASN A 231 -41.84 -44.99 -11.54
CA ASN A 231 -41.37 -46.08 -10.69
C ASN A 231 -42.36 -46.53 -9.60
N ASP A 232 -43.40 -45.75 -9.28
CA ASP A 232 -44.34 -46.11 -8.21
C ASP A 232 -45.43 -47.04 -8.75
N GLN A 233 -45.25 -48.33 -8.49
CA GLN A 233 -46.18 -49.39 -8.90
C GLN A 233 -47.57 -49.22 -8.26
N GLU A 234 -48.62 -49.52 -9.03
CA GLU A 234 -50.00 -49.47 -8.55
C GLU A 234 -50.19 -50.36 -7.30
N GLY A 235 -50.75 -49.80 -6.23
CA GLY A 235 -50.94 -50.48 -4.95
C GLY A 235 -49.81 -50.29 -3.93
N MET A 236 -48.76 -49.54 -4.28
CA MET A 236 -47.76 -49.10 -3.29
C MET A 236 -48.41 -48.20 -2.22
N PRO A 237 -47.98 -48.29 -0.95
CA PRO A 237 -48.45 -47.40 0.10
C PRO A 237 -48.12 -45.93 -0.21
N LYS A 238 -49.09 -45.04 0.06
CA LYS A 238 -48.84 -43.59 0.07
C LYS A 238 -47.85 -43.23 1.18
N PHE A 239 -46.95 -42.27 0.91
CA PHE A 239 -45.99 -41.77 1.90
C PHE A 239 -46.72 -41.12 3.08
N LYS A 240 -46.25 -41.40 4.31
CA LYS A 240 -46.82 -40.87 5.56
C LYS A 240 -45.73 -40.65 6.61
N LYS A 241 -45.89 -39.63 7.46
CA LYS A 241 -44.93 -39.28 8.53
C LYS A 241 -44.99 -40.16 9.78
N LYS A 242 -46.07 -40.91 9.99
CA LYS A 242 -46.44 -41.56 11.28
C LYS A 242 -45.35 -42.43 11.94
N THR A 243 -44.36 -42.88 11.19
CA THR A 243 -43.32 -43.81 11.66
C THR A 243 -41.90 -43.25 11.45
N VAL A 244 -41.76 -41.96 11.20
CA VAL A 244 -40.46 -41.28 11.14
C VAL A 244 -40.06 -40.94 12.59
N ALA A 245 -38.82 -41.25 12.96
CA ALA A 245 -38.29 -41.02 14.31
C ALA A 245 -36.93 -40.32 14.24
N ILE A 246 -36.59 -39.60 15.30
CA ILE A 246 -35.28 -38.98 15.48
C ILE A 246 -34.51 -39.84 16.48
N ASN A 247 -33.38 -40.39 16.05
CA ASN A 247 -32.45 -41.08 16.93
C ASN A 247 -31.48 -40.07 17.53
N GLU A 248 -31.40 -40.04 18.86
CA GLU A 248 -30.40 -39.27 19.59
C GLU A 248 -29.00 -39.83 19.31
N ALA A 249 -28.12 -39.01 18.76
CA ALA A 249 -26.72 -39.38 18.61
C ALA A 249 -25.95 -39.00 19.87
N LEU A 250 -25.21 -39.96 20.42
CA LEU A 250 -24.27 -39.73 21.52
C LEU A 250 -23.02 -39.03 20.95
N GLY A 251 -22.68 -37.86 21.49
CA GLY A 251 -21.45 -37.16 21.17
C GLY A 251 -20.20 -37.95 21.60
N LYS A 252 -19.01 -37.50 21.16
CA LYS A 252 -17.73 -38.16 21.47
C LYS A 252 -17.41 -38.28 22.97
N ASP A 253 -18.10 -37.50 23.81
CA ASP A 253 -17.94 -37.47 25.26
C ASP A 253 -19.05 -38.25 26.00
N GLY A 254 -19.97 -38.89 25.27
CA GLY A 254 -21.08 -39.68 25.84
C GLY A 254 -22.32 -38.86 26.25
N GLU A 255 -22.34 -37.55 26.01
CA GLU A 255 -23.55 -36.71 26.17
C GLU A 255 -24.37 -36.66 24.88
N PRO A 256 -25.72 -36.53 24.96
CA PRO A 256 -26.58 -36.34 23.79
C PRO A 256 -26.18 -35.08 23.02
N SER A 257 -25.97 -35.19 21.71
CA SER A 257 -25.65 -34.06 20.82
C SER A 257 -26.83 -33.84 19.86
N PRO A 258 -27.69 -32.84 20.09
CA PRO A 258 -28.83 -32.57 19.22
C PRO A 258 -28.45 -32.33 17.75
N ALA A 259 -27.26 -31.78 17.50
CA ALA A 259 -26.71 -31.50 16.16
C ALA A 259 -26.29 -32.77 15.39
N ASP A 260 -26.10 -33.89 16.10
CA ASP A 260 -25.77 -35.18 15.49
C ASP A 260 -27.00 -36.08 15.35
N ASN A 261 -28.18 -35.60 15.79
CA ASN A 261 -29.43 -36.34 15.67
C ASN A 261 -29.68 -36.74 14.20
N ARG A 262 -30.19 -37.95 14.03
CA ARG A 262 -30.51 -38.48 12.71
C ARG A 262 -31.98 -38.84 12.64
N THR A 263 -32.67 -38.24 11.69
CA THR A 263 -34.03 -38.62 11.30
C THR A 263 -33.96 -39.89 10.47
N ILE A 264 -34.56 -40.96 10.97
CA ILE A 264 -34.66 -42.25 10.28
C ILE A 264 -35.97 -42.29 9.52
N ILE A 265 -35.86 -42.53 8.21
CA ILE A 265 -36.97 -42.57 7.28
C ILE A 265 -37.07 -44.00 6.74
N PRO A 266 -37.97 -44.83 7.29
CA PRO A 266 -38.11 -46.22 6.85
C PRO A 266 -38.55 -46.35 5.39
N PRO A 267 -38.44 -47.55 4.80
CA PRO A 267 -38.97 -47.86 3.49
C PRO A 267 -40.42 -47.35 3.31
N ARG A 268 -40.68 -46.69 2.18
CA ARG A 268 -41.99 -46.14 1.80
C ARG A 268 -42.57 -45.09 2.78
N LYS A 269 -41.70 -44.38 3.52
CA LYS A 269 -42.08 -43.26 4.40
C LYS A 269 -41.50 -41.94 3.89
N GLY A 270 -41.99 -40.85 4.46
CA GLY A 270 -41.58 -39.51 4.07
C GLY A 270 -42.27 -38.47 4.92
N PHE A 271 -41.78 -37.25 4.83
CA PHE A 271 -42.36 -36.08 5.50
C PHE A 271 -42.08 -34.82 4.69
N THR A 272 -42.85 -33.78 4.99
CA THR A 272 -42.58 -32.40 4.55
C THR A 272 -42.16 -31.59 5.77
N VAL A 273 -41.21 -30.68 5.60
CA VAL A 273 -40.78 -29.75 6.66
C VAL A 273 -40.88 -28.31 6.15
N PRO A 274 -41.67 -27.44 6.80
CA PRO A 274 -41.78 -26.05 6.41
C PRO A 274 -40.45 -25.31 6.65
N VAL A 275 -40.11 -24.37 5.77
CA VAL A 275 -38.96 -23.48 5.93
C VAL A 275 -39.44 -22.16 6.54
N ASP A 276 -38.75 -21.67 7.57
CA ASP A 276 -39.12 -20.39 8.20
C ASP A 276 -38.89 -19.21 7.22
N PRO A 277 -39.85 -18.27 7.08
CA PRO A 277 -39.68 -17.08 6.26
C PRO A 277 -38.41 -16.26 6.57
N SER A 278 -37.90 -16.27 7.81
CA SER A 278 -36.66 -15.54 8.16
C SER A 278 -35.42 -16.04 7.42
N VAL A 279 -35.45 -17.25 6.85
CA VAL A 279 -34.36 -17.78 6.02
C VAL A 279 -34.14 -16.96 4.75
N PHE A 280 -35.17 -16.26 4.27
CA PHE A 280 -35.13 -15.46 3.04
C PHE A 280 -34.70 -14.00 3.27
N ASP A 281 -34.52 -13.55 4.51
CA ASP A 281 -34.06 -12.19 4.84
C ASP A 281 -32.63 -11.90 4.33
N VAL A 282 -31.85 -12.94 4.04
CA VAL A 282 -30.48 -12.86 3.55
C VAL A 282 -30.35 -13.73 2.29
N GLU A 283 -30.24 -13.12 1.12
CA GLU A 283 -30.16 -13.82 -0.18
C GLU A 283 -28.97 -14.78 -0.31
N SER A 284 -27.90 -14.55 0.45
CA SER A 284 -26.72 -15.43 0.48
C SER A 284 -26.87 -16.64 1.41
N ASN A 285 -28.04 -16.84 2.01
CA ASN A 285 -28.28 -18.03 2.82
C ASN A 285 -28.23 -19.33 2.01
N ARG A 286 -27.72 -20.38 2.63
CA ARG A 286 -27.77 -21.76 2.16
C ARG A 286 -28.39 -22.66 3.22
N ILE A 287 -29.08 -23.70 2.77
CA ILE A 287 -29.64 -24.75 3.61
C ILE A 287 -28.91 -26.05 3.33
N ASP A 288 -28.23 -26.59 4.34
CA ASP A 288 -27.48 -27.83 4.24
C ASP A 288 -28.11 -28.95 5.08
N PHE A 289 -28.07 -30.17 4.56
CA PHE A 289 -28.36 -31.39 5.32
C PHE A 289 -27.53 -32.56 4.76
N SER A 290 -27.15 -33.49 5.61
CA SER A 290 -26.44 -34.71 5.22
C SER A 290 -27.35 -35.93 5.31
N PHE A 291 -27.13 -36.91 4.43
CA PHE A 291 -27.87 -38.16 4.48
C PHE A 291 -27.00 -39.36 4.08
N LYS A 292 -27.45 -40.54 4.51
CA LYS A 292 -26.95 -41.84 4.05
C LYS A 292 -28.10 -42.84 3.93
N THR A 293 -27.92 -43.82 3.05
CA THR A 293 -28.88 -44.91 2.85
C THR A 293 -28.32 -46.18 3.48
N ASN A 294 -29.11 -46.85 4.32
CA ASN A 294 -28.75 -48.11 4.95
C ASN A 294 -29.70 -49.22 4.48
N GLU A 295 -29.18 -50.42 4.19
CA GLU A 295 -30.01 -51.58 3.83
C GLU A 295 -30.80 -52.10 5.04
N VAL A 296 -32.07 -52.44 4.83
CA VAL A 296 -32.99 -53.02 5.83
C VAL A 296 -33.82 -54.14 5.20
N GLU A 297 -34.62 -54.84 6.01
CA GLU A 297 -35.51 -55.90 5.52
C GLU A 297 -36.50 -55.36 4.46
N ASP A 298 -36.58 -56.06 3.33
CA ASP A 298 -37.41 -55.65 2.20
C ASP A 298 -38.90 -55.94 2.45
N ILE A 299 -39.70 -54.88 2.52
CA ILE A 299 -41.13 -54.97 2.81
C ILE A 299 -41.98 -55.43 1.61
N THR A 300 -41.40 -55.61 0.42
CA THR A 300 -42.14 -55.96 -0.80
C THR A 300 -42.92 -57.27 -0.65
N GLY A 301 -42.34 -58.27 0.03
CA GLY A 301 -43.01 -59.53 0.33
C GLY A 301 -44.27 -59.34 1.17
N GLU A 302 -44.15 -58.62 2.29
CA GLU A 302 -45.27 -58.33 3.19
C GLU A 302 -46.38 -57.52 2.48
N LEU A 303 -46.00 -56.59 1.60
CA LEU A 303 -46.95 -55.82 0.80
C LEU A 303 -47.70 -56.71 -0.20
N ASN A 304 -47.02 -57.64 -0.86
CA ASN A 304 -47.65 -58.61 -1.77
C ASN A 304 -48.58 -59.56 -1.03
N ASP A 305 -48.21 -60.04 0.15
CA ASP A 305 -49.05 -60.89 0.99
C ASP A 305 -50.35 -60.16 1.37
N LYS A 306 -50.25 -58.90 1.82
CA LYS A 306 -51.43 -58.07 2.12
C LYS A 306 -52.32 -57.83 0.90
N ARG A 307 -51.73 -57.65 -0.29
CA ARG A 307 -52.47 -57.43 -1.54
C ARG A 307 -53.16 -58.69 -2.08
N THR A 308 -52.65 -59.87 -1.73
CA THR A 308 -53.14 -61.15 -2.24
C THR A 308 -53.99 -61.94 -1.24
N THR A 309 -53.95 -61.58 0.05
CA THR A 309 -54.77 -62.20 1.11
C THR A 309 -56.24 -61.81 0.96
N ARG A 310 -57.14 -62.80 0.85
CA ARG A 310 -58.59 -62.60 0.75
C ARG A 310 -59.29 -62.93 2.08
N PRO A 311 -60.38 -62.23 2.42
CA PRO A 311 -61.29 -62.70 3.46
C PRO A 311 -61.95 -64.01 3.01
N GLU A 312 -61.93 -65.03 3.85
CA GLU A 312 -62.72 -66.24 3.62
C GLU A 312 -64.16 -65.98 4.07
N PHE A 313 -65.14 -66.23 3.20
CA PHE A 313 -66.54 -66.28 3.64
C PHE A 313 -66.70 -67.49 4.57
N LYS A 314 -67.23 -67.27 5.77
CA LYS A 314 -67.66 -68.38 6.61
C LYS A 314 -68.73 -69.17 5.85
N GLU A 315 -68.62 -70.50 5.88
CA GLU A 315 -69.67 -71.36 5.34
C GLU A 315 -71.02 -70.99 5.96
N VAL A 316 -72.03 -70.83 5.10
CA VAL A 316 -73.38 -70.50 5.54
C VAL A 316 -73.94 -71.64 6.40
N GLY A 317 -74.42 -71.29 7.59
CA GLY A 317 -74.92 -72.27 8.56
C GLY A 317 -76.06 -73.12 8.00
N THR A 318 -76.11 -74.38 8.43
CA THR A 318 -77.21 -75.29 8.13
C THR A 318 -77.97 -75.62 9.41
N ALA A 319 -79.28 -75.80 9.30
CA ALA A 319 -80.12 -76.25 10.42
C ALA A 319 -80.87 -77.53 9.99
N SER A 320 -80.85 -78.55 10.85
CA SER A 320 -81.48 -79.84 10.57
C SER A 320 -82.46 -80.21 11.69
N PHE A 321 -83.67 -80.66 11.32
CA PHE A 321 -84.64 -81.24 12.25
C PHE A 321 -85.29 -82.46 11.58
N ALA A 322 -85.19 -83.63 12.23
CA ALA A 322 -85.49 -84.94 11.64
C ALA A 322 -84.71 -85.16 10.32
N GLU A 323 -85.37 -85.59 9.23
CA GLU A 323 -84.72 -85.88 7.93
C GLU A 323 -84.64 -84.66 6.98
N ILE A 324 -84.96 -83.45 7.45
CA ILE A 324 -84.94 -82.23 6.61
C ILE A 324 -83.80 -81.31 7.05
N THR A 325 -82.90 -81.01 6.11
CA THR A 325 -81.83 -80.02 6.27
C THR A 325 -82.14 -78.77 5.46
N ILE A 326 -82.22 -77.62 6.13
CA ILE A 326 -82.34 -76.31 5.49
C ILE A 326 -80.94 -75.70 5.44
N LYS A 327 -80.49 -75.39 4.21
CA LYS A 327 -79.23 -74.66 3.98
C LYS A 327 -79.57 -73.19 3.77
N ASN A 328 -78.85 -72.31 4.46
CA ASN A 328 -78.98 -70.88 4.22
C ASN A 328 -78.38 -70.52 2.85
N GLU A 329 -78.91 -69.49 2.19
CA GLU A 329 -78.47 -69.11 0.84
C GLU A 329 -77.06 -68.49 0.91
N PRO A 330 -76.10 -68.93 0.07
CA PRO A 330 -74.76 -68.34 0.06
C PRO A 330 -74.82 -66.86 -0.34
N SER A 331 -73.91 -66.05 0.18
CA SER A 331 -73.82 -64.63 -0.19
C SER A 331 -73.45 -64.46 -1.66
N ASP A 332 -74.25 -63.70 -2.42
CA ASP A 332 -74.01 -63.32 -3.82
C ASP A 332 -72.90 -62.26 -4.01
N THR A 333 -72.26 -61.83 -2.93
CA THR A 333 -71.19 -60.82 -2.98
C THR A 333 -69.92 -61.39 -3.60
N LEU A 334 -69.50 -60.85 -4.76
CA LEU A 334 -68.21 -61.18 -5.38
C LEU A 334 -67.07 -60.51 -4.62
N LEU A 335 -66.04 -61.28 -4.26
CA LEU A 335 -64.80 -60.71 -3.73
C LEU A 335 -64.09 -59.91 -4.84
N PRO A 336 -63.47 -58.76 -4.53
CA PRO A 336 -62.70 -58.00 -5.50
C PRO A 336 -61.61 -58.87 -6.15
N PRO A 337 -61.28 -58.62 -7.44
CA PRO A 337 -60.26 -59.38 -8.15
C PRO A 337 -58.90 -59.26 -7.46
N VAL A 338 -58.14 -60.36 -7.41
CA VAL A 338 -56.74 -60.33 -6.97
C VAL A 338 -55.93 -59.59 -8.03
N PRO A 339 -55.06 -58.64 -7.66
CA PRO A 339 -54.21 -57.95 -8.63
C PRO A 339 -53.40 -58.96 -9.45
N GLU A 340 -53.42 -58.85 -10.79
CA GLU A 340 -52.72 -59.78 -11.67
C GLU A 340 -51.19 -59.65 -11.58
N LYS A 341 -50.67 -58.48 -11.15
CA LYS A 341 -49.23 -58.20 -11.03
C LYS A 341 -48.80 -57.97 -9.58
N MET A 342 -47.85 -58.79 -9.12
CA MET A 342 -47.16 -58.59 -7.84
C MET A 342 -46.24 -57.36 -7.90
N LEU A 343 -46.04 -56.71 -6.75
CA LEU A 343 -45.06 -55.64 -6.60
C LEU A 343 -43.64 -56.21 -6.69
N GLU A 344 -42.77 -55.50 -7.38
CA GLU A 344 -41.32 -55.74 -7.42
C GLU A 344 -40.60 -54.83 -6.42
N PRO A 345 -39.45 -55.25 -5.84
CA PRO A 345 -38.62 -54.40 -5.00
C PRO A 345 -38.23 -53.10 -5.67
N VAL A 346 -38.26 -51.99 -4.93
CA VAL A 346 -37.81 -50.67 -5.40
C VAL A 346 -36.52 -50.31 -4.68
N SER A 347 -35.46 -50.09 -5.46
CA SER A 347 -34.18 -49.56 -5.00
C SER A 347 -33.85 -48.33 -5.85
N ASP A 348 -33.82 -47.17 -5.22
CA ASP A 348 -33.65 -45.86 -5.87
C ASP A 348 -32.81 -44.94 -4.98
N ALA A 349 -32.30 -43.87 -5.57
CA ALA A 349 -31.63 -42.81 -4.85
C ALA A 349 -32.57 -42.17 -3.81
N ALA A 350 -31.96 -41.53 -2.81
CA ALA A 350 -32.74 -40.76 -1.84
C ALA A 350 -33.45 -39.60 -2.54
N ASP A 351 -34.73 -39.43 -2.22
CA ASP A 351 -35.63 -38.60 -3.02
C ASP A 351 -36.01 -37.36 -2.20
N PHE A 352 -35.31 -36.24 -2.47
CA PHE A 352 -35.55 -34.94 -1.84
C PHE A 352 -36.06 -33.93 -2.86
N TYR A 353 -36.98 -33.07 -2.44
CA TYR A 353 -37.62 -32.07 -3.28
C TYR A 353 -37.73 -30.74 -2.54
N VAL A 354 -37.63 -29.65 -3.29
CA VAL A 354 -38.05 -28.31 -2.84
C VAL A 354 -39.48 -28.09 -3.30
N HIS A 355 -40.40 -27.81 -2.38
CA HIS A 355 -41.78 -27.44 -2.66
C HIS A 355 -41.93 -25.92 -2.58
N ASN A 356 -42.38 -25.32 -3.68
CA ASN A 356 -42.55 -23.88 -3.81
C ASN A 356 -43.98 -23.46 -3.45
N ALA A 357 -44.17 -22.19 -3.08
CA ALA A 357 -45.47 -21.62 -2.73
C ALA A 357 -46.51 -21.68 -3.87
N ASP A 358 -46.08 -21.86 -5.12
CA ASP A 358 -46.95 -22.06 -6.28
C ASP A 358 -47.47 -23.50 -6.45
N GLY A 359 -47.08 -24.41 -5.56
CA GLY A 359 -47.44 -25.83 -5.56
C GLY A 359 -46.47 -26.73 -6.34
N THR A 360 -45.46 -26.17 -7.01
CA THR A 360 -44.50 -26.96 -7.79
C THR A 360 -43.45 -27.63 -6.90
N GLU A 361 -43.01 -28.83 -7.30
CA GLU A 361 -41.90 -29.53 -6.64
C GLU A 361 -40.71 -29.71 -7.59
N THR A 362 -39.52 -29.31 -7.13
CA THR A 362 -38.26 -29.50 -7.86
C THR A 362 -37.42 -30.56 -7.17
N LYS A 363 -37.06 -31.63 -7.89
CA LYS A 363 -36.20 -32.71 -7.35
C LYS A 363 -34.76 -32.22 -7.17
N LEU A 364 -34.17 -32.49 -6.02
CA LEU A 364 -32.75 -32.25 -5.74
C LEU A 364 -31.90 -33.40 -6.30
N ASP A 365 -30.83 -33.08 -7.03
CA ASP A 365 -29.92 -34.08 -7.58
C ASP A 365 -29.01 -34.64 -6.48
N THR A 366 -29.27 -35.86 -6.04
CA THR A 366 -28.52 -36.54 -4.97
C THR A 366 -27.36 -37.42 -5.45
N ASP A 367 -27.23 -37.62 -6.76
CA ASP A 367 -26.24 -38.51 -7.37
C ASP A 367 -25.21 -37.77 -8.22
N SER A 368 -25.28 -36.44 -8.22
CA SER A 368 -24.30 -35.57 -8.83
C SER A 368 -22.87 -35.95 -8.41
N PRO A 369 -21.93 -36.17 -9.35
CA PRO A 369 -20.53 -36.48 -9.03
C PRO A 369 -19.80 -35.31 -8.33
N SER A 370 -20.42 -34.12 -8.32
CA SER A 370 -19.98 -32.93 -7.58
C SER A 370 -20.31 -32.95 -6.09
N ILE A 371 -21.19 -33.84 -5.63
CA ILE A 371 -21.52 -33.96 -4.20
C ILE A 371 -20.40 -34.74 -3.51
N ALA A 372 -19.70 -34.06 -2.60
CA ALA A 372 -18.66 -34.68 -1.80
C ALA A 372 -19.25 -35.70 -0.82
N VAL A 373 -18.61 -36.87 -0.74
CA VAL A 373 -18.90 -37.89 0.26
C VAL A 373 -17.91 -37.72 1.41
N ASP A 374 -18.42 -37.60 2.63
CA ASP A 374 -17.56 -37.52 3.81
C ASP A 374 -16.73 -38.81 3.95
N PRO A 375 -15.38 -38.73 3.96
CA PRO A 375 -14.52 -39.92 3.94
C PRO A 375 -14.53 -40.71 5.25
N ILE A 376 -15.11 -40.17 6.32
CA ILE A 376 -15.20 -40.78 7.65
C ILE A 376 -16.61 -41.35 7.88
N THR A 377 -17.66 -40.58 7.57
CA THR A 377 -19.05 -40.97 7.85
C THR A 377 -19.78 -41.62 6.67
N ASN A 378 -19.22 -41.51 5.46
CA ASN A 378 -19.83 -41.93 4.20
C ASN A 378 -21.19 -41.25 3.91
N GLU A 379 -21.41 -40.06 4.48
CA GLU A 379 -22.60 -39.25 4.23
C GLU A 379 -22.42 -38.35 3.01
N LYS A 380 -23.51 -38.12 2.28
CA LYS A 380 -23.61 -37.12 1.21
C LYS A 380 -24.23 -35.85 1.80
N THR A 381 -23.67 -34.68 1.48
CA THR A 381 -24.23 -33.39 1.91
C THR A 381 -24.92 -32.71 0.73
N ILE A 382 -26.19 -32.37 0.90
CA ILE A 382 -26.97 -31.56 -0.04
C ILE A 382 -26.97 -30.12 0.46
N SER A 383 -26.72 -29.19 -0.46
CA SER A 383 -26.69 -27.77 -0.18
C SER A 383 -27.61 -27.03 -1.15
N ILE A 384 -28.66 -26.42 -0.60
CA ILE A 384 -29.67 -25.65 -1.33
C ILE A 384 -29.32 -24.17 -1.18
N ALA A 385 -29.04 -23.47 -2.29
CA ALA A 385 -28.88 -22.03 -2.24
C ALA A 385 -30.25 -21.36 -2.26
N VAL A 386 -30.54 -20.50 -1.27
CA VAL A 386 -31.85 -19.86 -1.13
C VAL A 386 -32.19 -19.02 -2.38
N ARG A 387 -31.20 -18.35 -2.96
CA ARG A 387 -31.37 -17.58 -4.21
C ARG A 387 -31.87 -18.39 -5.41
N ASP A 388 -31.61 -19.70 -5.44
CA ASP A 388 -32.01 -20.57 -6.55
C ASP A 388 -33.49 -20.98 -6.42
N PHE A 389 -34.07 -20.81 -5.22
CA PHE A 389 -35.45 -21.14 -4.86
C PHE A 389 -36.10 -20.02 -4.02
N PRO A 390 -36.33 -18.82 -4.60
CA PRO A 390 -36.83 -17.66 -3.86
C PRO A 390 -38.24 -17.85 -3.29
N ASP A 391 -39.04 -18.73 -3.89
CA ASP A 391 -40.42 -19.02 -3.51
C ASP A 391 -40.56 -20.37 -2.76
N MET A 392 -39.46 -20.91 -2.22
CA MET A 392 -39.48 -22.16 -1.45
C MET A 392 -40.34 -22.02 -0.19
N ASP A 393 -41.27 -22.94 -0.01
CA ASP A 393 -42.16 -23.00 1.15
C ASP A 393 -41.77 -24.15 2.10
N SER A 394 -41.43 -25.31 1.54
CA SER A 394 -41.05 -26.49 2.33
C SER A 394 -40.08 -27.42 1.61
N ILE A 395 -39.42 -28.29 2.38
CA ILE A 395 -38.59 -29.37 1.85
C ILE A 395 -39.33 -30.70 2.03
N VAL A 396 -39.41 -31.50 0.97
CA VAL A 396 -40.14 -32.77 0.95
C VAL A 396 -39.16 -33.93 0.82
N VAL A 397 -39.31 -34.91 1.69
CA VAL A 397 -38.50 -36.13 1.70
C VAL A 397 -39.38 -37.35 1.46
N ARG A 398 -39.02 -38.18 0.49
CA ARG A 398 -39.73 -39.43 0.17
C ARG A 398 -38.74 -40.58 0.05
N ASN A 399 -38.79 -41.53 0.97
CA ASN A 399 -38.04 -42.77 0.81
C ASN A 399 -38.83 -43.77 -0.04
N ARG A 400 -38.50 -43.84 -1.34
CA ARG A 400 -39.15 -44.77 -2.28
C ARG A 400 -38.71 -46.22 -2.15
N ASN A 401 -37.60 -46.46 -1.45
CA ASN A 401 -37.03 -47.80 -1.31
C ASN A 401 -37.98 -48.74 -0.57
N THR A 402 -37.89 -50.03 -0.88
CA THR A 402 -38.58 -51.11 -0.17
C THR A 402 -37.66 -51.88 0.78
N GLY A 403 -36.35 -51.90 0.51
CA GLY A 403 -35.33 -52.57 1.33
C GLY A 403 -34.21 -51.67 1.84
N ALA A 404 -34.44 -50.34 1.89
CA ALA A 404 -33.46 -49.40 2.44
C ALA A 404 -34.13 -48.27 3.23
N GLU A 405 -33.51 -47.86 4.33
CA GLU A 405 -33.89 -46.68 5.10
C GLU A 405 -32.94 -45.51 4.78
N ILE A 406 -33.42 -44.28 4.96
CA ILE A 406 -32.61 -43.07 4.84
C ILE A 406 -32.38 -42.50 6.24
N SER A 407 -31.12 -42.27 6.59
CA SER A 407 -30.69 -41.59 7.81
C SER A 407 -30.22 -40.19 7.44
N MET A 408 -30.89 -39.15 7.93
CA MET A 408 -30.67 -37.75 7.55
C MET A 408 -30.39 -36.86 8.77
N SER A 409 -29.53 -35.84 8.64
CA SER A 409 -29.34 -34.81 9.67
C SER A 409 -30.54 -33.86 9.75
N SER A 410 -30.56 -32.97 10.75
CA SER A 410 -31.35 -31.74 10.70
C SER A 410 -30.88 -30.83 9.56
N TYR A 411 -31.68 -29.80 9.26
CA TYR A 411 -31.33 -28.77 8.30
C TYR A 411 -30.60 -27.62 9.01
N SER A 412 -29.50 -27.17 8.42
CA SER A 412 -28.71 -26.03 8.91
C SER A 412 -28.76 -24.87 7.92
N VAL A 413 -29.09 -23.67 8.39
CA VAL A 413 -29.12 -22.43 7.61
C VAL A 413 -27.96 -21.52 7.99
N TYR A 414 -27.22 -21.03 7.00
CA TYR A 414 -26.11 -20.10 7.18
C TYR A 414 -25.94 -19.15 5.99
N ASP A 415 -25.38 -17.97 6.23
CA ASP A 415 -25.04 -16.98 5.22
C ASP A 415 -23.68 -17.29 4.57
N GLU A 416 -23.66 -17.64 3.28
CA GLU A 416 -22.45 -17.98 2.50
C GLU A 416 -21.40 -16.85 2.49
N LYS A 417 -21.82 -15.58 2.68
CA LYS A 417 -20.92 -14.42 2.66
C LYS A 417 -20.28 -14.13 4.02
N LYS A 418 -20.86 -14.64 5.10
CA LYS A 418 -20.24 -14.54 6.42
C LYS A 418 -19.37 -15.77 6.65
N ASN A 419 -18.25 -15.59 7.34
CA ASN A 419 -17.31 -16.68 7.66
C ASN A 419 -17.89 -17.60 8.77
N LEU A 420 -19.15 -18.02 8.67
CA LEU A 420 -19.91 -18.60 9.79
C LEU A 420 -19.88 -20.10 9.86
N ASP A 421 -19.43 -20.79 8.80
CA ASP A 421 -19.11 -22.20 8.92
C ASP A 421 -17.87 -22.42 9.75
N TYR A 422 -16.96 -21.43 9.88
CA TYR A 422 -15.67 -21.64 10.50
C TYR A 422 -15.22 -20.49 11.40
N THR A 423 -15.01 -20.77 12.69
CA THR A 423 -14.41 -19.82 13.64
C THR A 423 -12.92 -20.05 13.80
N PRO A 424 -12.11 -18.99 13.99
CA PRO A 424 -10.70 -19.16 14.29
C PRO A 424 -10.51 -19.77 15.68
N ILE A 425 -9.62 -20.76 15.78
CA ILE A 425 -9.35 -21.43 17.06
C ILE A 425 -8.41 -20.59 17.93
N ASN A 426 -7.36 -20.03 17.33
CA ASN A 426 -6.39 -19.17 18.02
C ASN A 426 -6.25 -17.82 17.27
N PRO A 427 -7.28 -16.96 17.30
CA PRO A 427 -7.18 -15.64 16.69
C PRO A 427 -6.26 -14.73 17.53
N VAL A 428 -5.27 -14.12 16.89
CA VAL A 428 -4.54 -12.98 17.44
C VAL A 428 -5.40 -11.73 17.39
N SER A 429 -6.17 -11.57 16.32
CA SER A 429 -7.24 -10.59 16.16
C SER A 429 -8.25 -11.09 15.14
N THR A 430 -9.48 -10.59 15.24
CA THR A 430 -10.52 -10.80 14.23
C THR A 430 -10.79 -9.51 13.47
N ALA A 431 -11.27 -9.62 12.24
CA ALA A 431 -11.65 -8.49 11.42
C ALA A 431 -12.74 -7.67 12.13
N GLY A 432 -12.57 -6.36 12.10
CA GLY A 432 -13.35 -5.44 12.92
C GLY A 432 -13.34 -4.05 12.32
N ASP A 433 -14.47 -3.36 12.28
CA ASP A 433 -14.51 -1.94 11.94
C ASP A 433 -14.00 -1.08 13.10
N ALA A 434 -13.36 0.04 12.76
CA ALA A 434 -13.11 1.14 13.69
C ALA A 434 -14.46 1.72 14.11
N THR A 435 -14.59 2.03 15.38
CA THR A 435 -15.78 2.65 15.95
C THR A 435 -15.36 3.87 16.76
N ILE A 436 -15.83 5.03 16.34
CA ILE A 436 -15.58 6.31 17.00
C ILE A 436 -16.90 6.95 17.43
N LYS A 437 -16.84 7.85 18.40
CA LYS A 437 -17.95 8.72 18.79
C LYS A 437 -17.55 10.16 18.57
N TYR A 438 -18.29 10.85 17.70
CA TYR A 438 -18.09 12.26 17.36
C TYR A 438 -19.42 13.00 17.53
N ASN A 439 -19.41 14.10 18.29
CA ASN A 439 -20.63 14.87 18.63
C ASN A 439 -21.79 14.03 19.20
N GLY A 440 -21.47 12.97 19.93
CA GLY A 440 -22.46 12.05 20.50
C GLY A 440 -22.92 10.93 19.55
N ILE A 441 -22.55 10.99 18.27
CA ILE A 441 -22.94 10.03 17.23
C ILE A 441 -21.85 8.96 17.11
N THR A 442 -22.24 7.69 17.18
CA THR A 442 -21.35 6.55 16.96
C THR A 442 -21.25 6.27 15.46
N ILE A 443 -20.02 6.26 14.94
CA ILE A 443 -19.71 6.08 13.53
C ILE A 443 -18.76 4.89 13.40
N SER A 444 -19.01 4.03 12.41
CA SER A 444 -18.17 2.86 12.12
C SER A 444 -17.55 2.94 10.73
N ARG A 445 -16.28 2.56 10.61
CA ARG A 445 -15.52 2.57 9.36
C ARG A 445 -14.61 1.35 9.24
N PRO A 446 -14.42 0.80 8.04
CA PRO A 446 -13.57 -0.38 7.83
C PRO A 446 -12.07 -0.10 8.02
N THR A 447 -11.65 1.17 8.02
CA THR A 447 -10.25 1.58 8.09
C THR A 447 -9.97 2.47 9.28
N ASN A 448 -8.72 2.43 9.74
CA ASN A 448 -8.20 3.33 10.78
C ASN A 448 -7.88 4.74 10.28
N LYS A 449 -7.85 4.94 8.96
CA LYS A 449 -7.77 6.25 8.33
C LYS A 449 -9.19 6.66 7.92
N ILE A 450 -9.72 7.73 8.52
CA ILE A 450 -11.10 8.18 8.37
C ILE A 450 -11.08 9.65 7.92
N ASP A 451 -11.45 9.92 6.68
CA ASP A 451 -11.36 11.24 6.02
C ASP A 451 -12.72 11.83 5.65
N ASP A 452 -13.82 11.15 6.00
CA ASP A 452 -15.19 11.49 5.58
C ASP A 452 -16.09 11.95 6.74
N VAL A 453 -15.57 12.02 7.97
CA VAL A 453 -16.35 12.39 9.15
C VAL A 453 -16.27 13.90 9.45
N ILE A 454 -15.08 14.50 9.27
CA ILE A 454 -14.85 15.92 9.50
C ILE A 454 -14.33 16.52 8.20
N PRO A 455 -14.98 17.55 7.61
CA PRO A 455 -14.54 18.16 6.37
C PRO A 455 -13.07 18.59 6.41
N HIS A 456 -12.30 18.15 5.40
CA HIS A 456 -10.87 18.44 5.25
C HIS A 456 -9.99 17.98 6.41
N VAL A 457 -10.45 17.06 7.27
CA VAL A 457 -9.65 16.50 8.36
C VAL A 457 -9.64 14.99 8.24
N THR A 458 -8.45 14.41 8.26
CA THR A 458 -8.28 12.96 8.28
C THR A 458 -7.89 12.50 9.68
N LEU A 459 -8.72 11.66 10.27
CA LEU A 459 -8.46 11.01 11.55
C LEU A 459 -7.67 9.72 11.33
N ASN A 460 -6.67 9.51 12.17
CA ASN A 460 -5.83 8.33 12.20
C ASN A 460 -6.02 7.63 13.56
N VAL A 461 -6.91 6.64 13.57
CA VAL A 461 -7.27 5.84 14.74
C VAL A 461 -6.20 4.77 15.00
N LYS A 462 -5.80 4.59 16.26
CA LYS A 462 -4.75 3.63 16.63
C LYS A 462 -5.23 2.62 17.67
N GLN A 463 -5.84 3.08 18.76
CA GLN A 463 -6.35 2.26 19.84
C GLN A 463 -7.50 2.99 20.58
N PRO A 464 -8.26 2.30 21.45
CA PRO A 464 -9.34 2.93 22.20
C PRO A 464 -8.83 4.02 23.15
N THR A 465 -9.60 5.08 23.29
CA THR A 465 -9.32 6.18 24.22
C THR A 465 -9.73 5.81 25.64
N GLU A 466 -8.89 6.09 26.64
CA GLU A 466 -9.29 5.95 28.06
C GLU A 466 -10.19 7.10 28.53
N LYS A 467 -9.98 8.29 27.97
CA LYS A 467 -10.76 9.52 28.18
C LYS A 467 -10.98 10.19 26.83
N THR A 468 -12.06 10.96 26.70
CA THR A 468 -12.36 11.72 25.49
C THR A 468 -11.14 12.53 25.02
N ALA A 469 -10.66 12.22 23.82
CA ALA A 469 -9.57 12.94 23.19
C ALA A 469 -10.10 14.26 22.61
N THR A 470 -9.28 15.30 22.68
CA THR A 470 -9.56 16.59 22.03
C THR A 470 -8.55 16.77 20.90
N ILE A 471 -9.05 17.04 19.70
CA ILE A 471 -8.27 17.34 18.51
C ILE A 471 -8.40 18.83 18.23
N ASP A 472 -7.30 19.57 18.36
CA ASP A 472 -7.27 21.01 18.17
C ASP A 472 -6.66 21.34 16.80
N ILE A 473 -7.42 22.05 15.97
CA ILE A 473 -7.01 22.47 14.63
C ILE A 473 -6.62 23.94 14.68
N ALA A 474 -5.33 24.22 14.52
CA ALA A 474 -4.76 25.55 14.62
C ALA A 474 -3.87 25.88 13.40
N PRO A 475 -3.54 27.15 13.14
CA PRO A 475 -2.54 27.50 12.14
C PRO A 475 -1.18 26.83 12.45
N ASP A 476 -0.51 26.33 11.41
CA ASP A 476 0.85 25.80 11.53
C ASP A 476 1.88 26.94 11.51
N LYS A 477 2.09 27.51 12.70
CA LYS A 477 2.98 28.65 12.93
C LYS A 477 4.45 28.31 12.73
N GLU A 478 4.84 27.07 13.00
CA GLU A 478 6.22 26.60 12.88
C GLU A 478 6.64 26.54 11.41
N SER A 479 5.81 25.92 10.55
CA SER A 479 6.03 25.93 9.10
C SER A 479 6.15 27.35 8.53
N ALA A 480 5.32 28.28 9.01
CA ALA A 480 5.39 29.68 8.59
C ALA A 480 6.68 30.37 9.05
N LYS A 481 7.11 30.14 10.29
CA LYS A 481 8.36 30.68 10.85
C LYS A 481 9.57 30.18 10.08
N ASP A 482 9.64 28.88 9.84
CA ASP A 482 10.77 28.25 9.15
C ASP A 482 10.93 28.79 7.73
N ALA A 483 9.84 28.94 6.98
CA ALA A 483 9.91 29.50 5.64
C ALA A 483 10.36 30.98 5.60
N LEU A 484 10.02 31.76 6.64
CA LEU A 484 10.52 33.13 6.78
C LEU A 484 12.02 33.15 7.10
N ILE A 485 12.48 32.24 7.96
CA ILE A 485 13.91 32.08 8.27
C ILE A 485 14.68 31.65 7.01
N ASP A 486 14.17 30.69 6.24
CA ASP A 486 14.78 30.23 4.99
C ASP A 486 14.85 31.33 3.93
N PHE A 487 13.80 32.14 3.81
CA PHE A 487 13.81 33.32 2.96
C PHE A 487 14.89 34.33 3.38
N VAL A 488 15.00 34.64 4.68
CA VAL A 488 16.02 35.55 5.21
C VAL A 488 17.43 34.98 4.99
N GLY A 489 17.63 33.69 5.25
CA GLY A 489 18.91 33.00 5.07
C GLY A 489 19.37 33.03 3.62
N SER A 490 18.50 32.62 2.69
CA SER A 490 18.78 32.66 1.25
C SER A 490 18.98 34.08 0.72
N TYR A 491 18.26 35.08 1.26
CA TYR A 491 18.47 36.49 0.92
C TYR A 491 19.87 36.94 1.35
N ASN A 492 20.24 36.66 2.60
CA ASN A 492 21.53 37.04 3.15
C ASN A 492 22.68 36.38 2.40
N GLN A 493 22.54 35.11 1.98
CA GLN A 493 23.55 34.42 1.17
C GLN A 493 23.76 35.09 -0.19
N VAL A 494 22.70 35.55 -0.87
CA VAL A 494 22.81 36.28 -2.14
C VAL A 494 23.49 37.63 -1.93
N ILE A 495 23.07 38.39 -0.91
CA ILE A 495 23.67 39.70 -0.60
C ILE A 495 25.14 39.53 -0.21
N ALA A 496 25.50 38.49 0.54
CA ALA A 496 26.87 38.19 0.94
C ALA A 496 27.74 37.93 -0.28
N GLU A 497 27.29 37.05 -1.19
CA GLU A 497 28.00 36.77 -2.42
C GLU A 497 28.15 38.02 -3.30
N MET A 498 27.10 38.85 -3.41
CA MET A 498 27.18 40.12 -4.15
C MET A 498 28.21 41.06 -3.52
N ASN A 499 28.28 41.13 -2.20
CA ASN A 499 29.26 41.95 -1.49
C ASN A 499 30.68 41.40 -1.70
N ILE A 500 30.90 40.09 -1.53
CA ILE A 500 32.19 39.42 -1.76
C ILE A 500 32.70 39.73 -3.16
N LEU A 501 31.86 39.56 -4.19
CA LEU A 501 32.29 39.74 -5.57
C LEU A 501 32.49 41.21 -5.97
N SER A 502 31.80 42.17 -5.33
CA SER A 502 31.81 43.58 -5.76
C SER A 502 32.68 44.51 -4.91
N GLU A 503 33.07 44.12 -3.69
CA GLU A 503 33.81 44.94 -2.74
C GLU A 503 35.10 44.26 -2.27
N ASN A 504 36.22 44.98 -2.28
CA ASN A 504 37.50 44.49 -1.78
C ASN A 504 37.70 44.85 -0.30
N LYS A 505 36.91 44.22 0.59
CA LYS A 505 36.92 44.45 2.04
C LYS A 505 36.88 43.13 2.84
N PRO A 506 37.97 42.72 3.51
CA PRO A 506 38.04 41.45 4.23
C PRO A 506 36.96 41.28 5.30
N GLU A 507 36.47 42.39 5.86
CA GLU A 507 35.45 42.39 6.90
C GLU A 507 34.13 41.74 6.43
N ILE A 508 33.86 41.75 5.12
CA ILE A 508 32.69 41.10 4.53
C ILE A 508 32.69 39.61 4.84
N VAL A 509 33.85 38.95 4.75
CA VAL A 509 33.98 37.51 4.97
C VAL A 509 34.08 37.19 6.45
N SER A 510 34.79 38.02 7.23
CA SER A 510 34.93 37.78 8.67
C SER A 510 33.60 37.79 9.40
N GLU A 511 32.65 38.64 8.96
CA GLU A 511 31.29 38.77 9.53
C GLU A 511 30.36 37.59 9.21
N LEU A 512 30.72 36.69 8.29
CA LEU A 512 29.90 35.53 7.91
C LEU A 512 30.17 34.35 8.84
N ASP A 513 29.57 34.38 10.04
CA ASP A 513 29.79 33.37 11.08
C ASP A 513 29.30 31.96 10.70
N TYR A 514 28.42 31.85 9.71
CA TYR A 514 27.91 30.55 9.23
C TYR A 514 28.89 29.81 8.30
N LEU A 515 29.98 30.46 7.86
CA LEU A 515 30.99 29.83 7.02
C LEU A 515 32.08 29.16 7.87
N SER A 516 32.48 27.95 7.50
CA SER A 516 33.67 27.28 8.02
C SER A 516 34.96 28.00 7.63
N SER A 517 36.07 27.70 8.31
CA SER A 517 37.38 28.31 8.02
C SER A 517 37.80 28.15 6.55
N ASP A 518 37.56 26.97 5.97
CA ASP A 518 37.91 26.66 4.58
C ASP A 518 37.01 27.45 3.60
N GLU A 519 35.73 27.62 3.93
CA GLU A 519 34.81 28.43 3.13
C GLU A 519 35.15 29.92 3.20
N LYS A 520 35.60 30.42 4.36
CA LYS A 520 36.11 31.78 4.50
C LYS A 520 37.34 32.00 3.62
N GLU A 521 38.30 31.09 3.63
CA GLU A 521 39.48 31.18 2.74
C GLU A 521 39.07 31.18 1.25
N ALA A 522 38.11 30.33 0.87
CA ALA A 522 37.59 30.30 -0.49
C ALA A 522 36.86 31.59 -0.88
N ALA A 523 36.12 32.21 0.06
CA ALA A 523 35.45 33.49 -0.14
C ALA A 523 36.44 34.66 -0.27
N GLU A 524 37.52 34.67 0.54
CA GLU A 524 38.58 35.68 0.47
C GLU A 524 39.27 35.70 -0.91
N LYS A 525 39.46 34.53 -1.54
CA LYS A 525 40.01 34.45 -2.90
C LYS A 525 39.13 35.12 -3.97
N LYS A 526 37.82 35.25 -3.71
CA LYS A 526 36.85 35.87 -4.63
C LYS A 526 36.60 37.34 -4.34
N LEU A 527 37.22 37.88 -3.29
CA LEU A 527 36.96 39.21 -2.79
C LEU A 527 37.29 40.28 -3.86
N GLY A 528 36.31 41.10 -4.21
CA GLY A 528 36.43 42.12 -5.25
C GLY A 528 36.66 41.59 -6.67
N MET A 529 36.43 40.30 -6.94
CA MET A 529 36.68 39.69 -8.26
C MET A 529 35.95 40.38 -9.42
N PHE A 530 34.77 40.94 -9.16
CA PHE A 530 33.94 41.71 -10.09
C PHE A 530 33.76 43.16 -9.65
N GLN A 531 34.81 43.77 -9.07
CA GLN A 531 34.80 45.17 -8.71
C GLN A 531 34.48 46.04 -9.94
N GLY A 532 33.44 46.88 -9.82
CA GLY A 532 32.95 47.73 -10.91
C GLY A 532 31.89 47.08 -11.80
N ASP A 533 31.48 45.83 -11.54
CA ASP A 533 30.32 45.25 -12.24
C ASP A 533 29.00 45.88 -11.77
N PHE A 534 28.48 46.79 -12.57
CA PHE A 534 27.24 47.51 -12.27
C PHE A 534 26.01 46.61 -12.11
N SER A 535 25.97 45.41 -12.69
CA SER A 535 24.82 44.53 -12.47
C SER A 535 24.76 44.06 -11.02
N LEU A 536 25.91 43.76 -10.39
CA LEU A 536 25.94 43.33 -8.98
C LEU A 536 25.50 44.46 -8.05
N THR A 537 26.01 45.67 -8.28
CA THR A 537 25.65 46.83 -7.45
C THR A 537 24.19 47.22 -7.61
N ASN A 538 23.66 47.27 -8.85
CA ASN A 538 22.25 47.59 -9.11
C ASN A 538 21.31 46.47 -8.63
N GLY A 539 21.71 45.21 -8.82
CA GLY A 539 21.00 44.04 -8.30
C GLY A 539 20.84 44.14 -6.79
N LYS A 540 21.97 44.34 -6.07
CA LYS A 540 21.98 44.55 -4.61
C LYS A 540 21.05 45.67 -4.18
N ALA A 541 21.10 46.82 -4.84
CA ALA A 541 20.22 47.95 -4.52
C ALA A 541 18.74 47.62 -4.74
N THR A 542 18.42 46.89 -5.81
CA THR A 542 17.04 46.46 -6.13
C THR A 542 16.50 45.47 -5.09
N LEU A 543 17.27 44.43 -4.74
CA LEU A 543 16.88 43.44 -3.73
C LEU A 543 16.64 44.13 -2.37
N ARG A 544 17.53 45.04 -1.98
CA ARG A 544 17.35 45.86 -0.76
C ARG A 544 16.12 46.76 -0.83
N SER A 545 15.82 47.33 -1.99
CA SER A 545 14.62 48.15 -2.18
C SER A 545 13.35 47.32 -2.02
N ILE A 546 13.35 46.08 -2.53
CA ILE A 546 12.19 45.18 -2.43
C ILE A 546 11.88 44.84 -0.97
N VAL A 547 12.89 44.48 -0.16
CA VAL A 547 12.67 44.08 1.25
C VAL A 547 12.36 45.24 2.20
N ASN A 548 12.72 46.48 1.81
CA ASN A 548 12.46 47.69 2.60
C ASN A 548 11.23 48.47 2.12
N ALA A 549 10.60 48.06 1.02
CA ALA A 549 9.43 48.74 0.48
C ALA A 549 8.18 48.49 1.33
N ASN A 550 7.21 49.39 1.16
CA ASN A 550 5.89 49.30 1.76
C ASN A 550 4.91 48.59 0.80
N TYR A 551 4.26 47.52 1.24
CA TYR A 551 3.32 46.71 0.45
C TYR A 551 1.92 46.74 1.08
N PRO A 552 1.12 47.78 0.77
CA PRO A 552 -0.28 47.80 1.18
C PRO A 552 -1.09 46.76 0.41
N TRP A 553 -1.93 46.03 1.12
CA TRP A 553 -2.81 44.98 0.59
C TRP A 553 -4.29 45.22 0.95
N GLY A 554 -4.60 46.30 1.69
CA GLY A 554 -5.97 46.66 2.10
C GLY A 554 -5.98 47.95 2.91
N ASP A 555 -7.16 48.55 3.08
CA ASP A 555 -7.34 49.79 3.86
C ASP A 555 -7.11 49.57 5.37
N ASP A 556 -7.31 48.34 5.86
CA ASP A 556 -7.12 47.90 7.24
C ASP A 556 -5.74 47.27 7.49
N ALA A 557 -4.84 47.31 6.50
CA ALA A 557 -3.52 46.69 6.60
C ALA A 557 -2.66 47.35 7.70
N THR A 558 -2.45 46.64 8.81
CA THR A 558 -1.56 47.08 9.90
C THR A 558 -0.12 46.64 9.69
N ILE A 559 0.08 45.53 8.97
CA ILE A 559 1.38 45.01 8.56
C ILE A 559 1.53 45.19 7.06
N THR A 560 2.50 46.00 6.67
CA THR A 560 2.83 46.35 5.28
C THR A 560 4.34 46.33 4.99
N MET A 561 5.19 46.10 6.02
CA MET A 561 6.65 46.08 5.92
C MET A 561 7.26 44.95 6.77
N LEU A 562 8.37 44.36 6.32
CA LEU A 562 9.10 43.33 7.09
C LEU A 562 9.53 43.81 8.48
N SER A 563 9.90 45.08 8.61
CA SER A 563 10.36 45.63 9.90
C SER A 563 9.27 45.60 10.97
N GLN A 564 7.99 45.59 10.58
CA GLN A 564 6.88 45.48 11.51
C GLN A 564 6.75 44.07 12.09
N ILE A 565 7.26 43.05 11.41
CA ILE A 565 7.26 41.64 11.87
C ILE A 565 8.59 41.21 12.49
N GLY A 566 9.51 42.15 12.75
CA GLY A 566 10.80 41.85 13.35
C GLY A 566 11.89 41.44 12.36
N ILE A 567 11.64 41.49 11.06
CA ILE A 567 12.64 41.21 10.04
C ILE A 567 13.12 42.53 9.44
N SER A 568 14.37 42.92 9.65
CA SER A 568 14.89 44.18 9.08
C SER A 568 16.40 44.19 9.03
N SER A 569 16.99 45.15 8.32
CA SER A 569 18.45 45.36 8.39
C SER A 569 18.92 46.03 9.69
N ARG A 570 18.06 46.14 10.70
CA ARG A 570 18.29 46.72 12.04
C ARG A 570 17.39 46.05 13.09
N ALA A 571 17.27 44.73 13.07
CA ALA A 571 16.29 44.07 13.96
C ALA A 571 16.69 44.19 15.45
N SER A 572 17.98 44.41 15.74
CA SER A 572 18.48 44.63 17.10
C SER A 572 18.83 46.11 17.38
N GLY A 573 18.00 46.78 18.19
CA GLY A 573 18.41 47.91 19.04
C GLY A 573 18.15 49.35 18.56
N ASN A 574 17.17 50.01 19.19
CA ASN A 574 17.13 51.47 19.29
C ASN A 574 18.27 51.96 20.22
N GLY A 575 19.47 52.21 19.71
CA GLY A 575 20.50 52.95 20.48
C GLY A 575 21.97 52.59 20.28
N GLY A 576 22.34 51.69 19.36
CA GLY A 576 23.74 51.37 19.06
C GLY A 576 24.27 52.16 17.87
N GLY A 577 25.55 52.57 17.91
CA GLY A 577 26.23 53.16 16.74
C GLY A 577 26.18 52.26 15.50
N TYR A 578 26.43 52.86 14.32
CA TYR A 578 26.37 52.18 13.03
C TYR A 578 27.14 50.83 13.04
N ASN A 579 26.43 49.71 12.88
CA ASN A 579 27.06 48.40 12.68
C ASN A 579 27.37 48.22 11.18
N ALA A 580 28.59 47.80 10.86
CA ALA A 580 29.06 47.60 9.49
C ALA A 580 28.18 46.61 8.71
N ALA A 581 27.68 45.55 9.36
CA ALA A 581 26.76 44.58 8.77
C ALA A 581 25.45 45.22 8.28
N GLN A 582 24.94 46.22 9.01
CA GLN A 582 23.71 46.94 8.65
C GLN A 582 23.86 47.75 7.36
N MET A 583 25.07 48.28 7.09
CA MET A 583 25.36 48.99 5.84
C MET A 583 25.50 48.03 4.64
N ARG A 584 25.80 46.75 4.92
CA ARG A 584 25.91 45.67 3.94
C ARG A 584 24.56 45.02 3.57
N GLY A 585 23.46 45.47 4.19
CA GLY A 585 22.08 45.19 3.78
C GLY A 585 21.63 43.76 4.00
N TYR A 586 22.28 43.07 4.94
CA TYR A 586 21.78 41.82 5.51
C TYR A 586 20.50 42.08 6.31
N LEU A 587 19.61 41.09 6.33
CA LEU A 587 18.44 41.06 7.20
C LEU A 587 18.78 40.33 8.50
N GLU A 588 18.28 40.86 9.60
CA GLU A 588 18.31 40.29 10.94
C GLU A 588 16.87 39.95 11.35
N ILE A 589 16.73 38.95 12.23
CA ILE A 589 15.44 38.52 12.78
C ILE A 589 15.43 38.81 14.28
N ASP A 590 14.46 39.61 14.73
CA ASP A 590 14.06 39.66 16.13
C ASP A 590 13.06 38.52 16.37
N GLU A 591 13.55 37.39 16.87
CA GLU A 591 12.75 36.17 17.08
C GLU A 591 11.51 36.43 17.95
N LYS A 592 11.61 37.26 18.99
CA LYS A 592 10.48 37.53 19.88
C LYS A 592 9.40 38.31 19.17
N LYS A 593 9.79 39.31 18.38
CA LYS A 593 8.84 40.11 17.60
C LYS A 593 8.24 39.32 16.44
N LEU A 594 9.03 38.44 15.82
CA LEU A 594 8.56 37.53 14.78
C LEU A 594 7.53 36.55 15.33
N ASP A 595 7.86 35.86 16.44
CA ASP A 595 6.94 34.91 17.10
C ASP A 595 5.63 35.59 17.49
N SER A 596 5.70 36.79 18.09
CA SER A 596 4.51 37.56 18.43
C SER A 596 3.69 37.98 17.21
N SER A 597 4.33 38.23 16.06
CA SER A 597 3.65 38.63 14.82
C SER A 597 2.98 37.44 14.15
N ILE A 598 3.66 36.29 14.09
CA ILE A 598 3.15 35.02 13.55
C ILE A 598 1.92 34.56 14.36
N GLU A 599 1.97 34.71 15.68
CA GLU A 599 0.87 34.33 16.58
C GLU A 599 -0.43 35.07 16.27
N ASN A 600 -0.34 36.36 15.95
CA ASN A 600 -1.51 37.25 15.92
C ASN A 600 -1.91 37.75 14.53
N ASN A 601 -1.01 37.69 13.54
CA ASN A 601 -1.19 38.38 12.26
C ASN A 601 -0.76 37.56 11.04
N LEU A 602 -0.85 36.22 11.11
CA LEU A 602 -0.37 35.31 10.07
C LEU A 602 -0.93 35.65 8.67
N GLU A 603 -2.21 36.01 8.59
CA GLU A 603 -2.83 36.41 7.32
C GLU A 603 -2.24 37.70 6.75
N GLN A 604 -1.99 38.71 7.59
CA GLN A 604 -1.37 39.95 7.12
C GLN A 604 0.09 39.70 6.68
N ILE A 605 0.79 38.79 7.36
CA ILE A 605 2.14 38.36 6.96
C ILE A 605 2.09 37.71 5.57
N LYS A 606 1.15 36.79 5.33
CA LYS A 606 0.93 36.21 4.00
C LYS A 606 0.77 37.30 2.94
N ASN A 607 -0.09 38.27 3.21
CA ASN A 607 -0.45 39.31 2.24
C ASN A 607 0.71 40.27 1.89
N ILE A 608 1.67 40.52 2.80
CA ILE A 608 2.85 41.32 2.44
C ILE A 608 3.83 40.57 1.54
N PHE A 609 3.85 39.23 1.58
CA PHE A 609 4.70 38.41 0.71
C PHE A 609 4.06 38.15 -0.65
N GLY A 610 2.74 37.95 -0.67
CA GLY A 610 1.95 37.71 -1.87
C GLY A 610 0.52 38.18 -1.69
N TYR A 611 0.06 39.08 -2.56
CA TYR A 611 -1.33 39.53 -2.61
C TYR A 611 -1.81 39.63 -4.04
N ASP A 612 -3.06 39.28 -4.26
CA ASP A 612 -3.78 39.42 -5.52
C ASP A 612 -4.58 40.74 -5.46
N LYS A 613 -4.14 41.74 -6.23
CA LYS A 613 -4.73 43.07 -6.19
C LYS A 613 -6.03 43.19 -6.98
N ASP A 614 -6.24 42.38 -8.01
CA ASP A 614 -7.37 42.50 -8.93
C ASP A 614 -8.41 41.38 -8.78
N GLY A 615 -8.12 40.40 -7.94
CA GLY A 615 -9.04 39.34 -7.53
C GLY A 615 -9.18 38.22 -8.56
N ASP A 616 -8.22 38.06 -9.47
CA ASP A 616 -8.22 37.03 -10.51
C ASP A 616 -7.64 35.67 -10.06
N LEU A 617 -7.33 35.54 -8.76
CA LEU A 617 -6.67 34.41 -8.10
C LEU A 617 -5.19 34.25 -8.46
N ILE A 618 -4.57 35.25 -9.09
CA ILE A 618 -3.15 35.28 -9.43
C ILE A 618 -2.47 36.38 -8.61
N ILE A 619 -1.47 35.98 -7.84
CA ILE A 619 -0.69 36.94 -7.06
C ILE A 619 0.19 37.78 -7.99
N ASP A 620 0.03 39.10 -7.90
CA ASP A 620 0.70 40.10 -8.73
C ASP A 620 1.43 41.19 -7.91
N SER A 621 1.44 41.02 -6.58
CA SER A 621 1.96 41.98 -5.61
C SER A 621 2.63 41.28 -4.42
N GLY A 622 3.53 41.98 -3.73
CA GLY A 622 4.18 41.53 -2.49
C GLY A 622 5.69 41.38 -2.59
N ILE A 623 6.35 41.23 -1.44
CA ILE A 623 7.81 41.13 -1.32
C ILE A 623 8.33 39.93 -2.10
N ALA A 624 7.73 38.76 -1.88
CA ALA A 624 8.19 37.51 -2.45
C ALA A 624 7.91 37.44 -3.97
N PHE A 625 6.75 37.94 -4.41
CA PHE A 625 6.45 38.09 -5.84
C PHE A 625 7.47 38.99 -6.56
N ASN A 626 7.73 40.19 -6.01
CA ASN A 626 8.68 41.12 -6.62
C ASN A 626 10.13 40.59 -6.56
N MET A 627 10.49 39.87 -5.49
CA MET A 627 11.77 39.20 -5.36
C MET A 627 11.94 38.12 -6.44
N ASP A 628 10.96 37.24 -6.64
CA ASP A 628 10.97 36.22 -7.69
C ASP A 628 11.08 36.86 -9.10
N LYS A 629 10.27 37.89 -9.38
CA LYS A 629 10.32 38.63 -10.65
C LYS A 629 11.71 39.19 -10.93
N GLN A 630 12.32 39.82 -9.92
CA GLN A 630 13.67 40.38 -10.04
C GLN A 630 14.72 39.29 -10.23
N LEU A 631 14.67 38.19 -9.47
CA LEU A 631 15.65 37.11 -9.59
C LEU A 631 15.50 36.33 -10.89
N SER A 632 14.28 36.23 -11.41
CA SER A 632 14.00 35.59 -12.70
C SER A 632 14.81 36.23 -13.83
N SER A 633 14.95 37.56 -13.86
CA SER A 633 15.76 38.24 -14.90
C SER A 633 17.26 37.91 -14.82
N TRP A 634 17.74 37.41 -13.67
CA TRP A 634 19.11 37.00 -13.47
C TRP A 634 19.37 35.55 -13.88
N VAL A 635 18.52 34.64 -13.40
CA VAL A 635 18.76 33.19 -13.46
C VAL A 635 18.10 32.49 -14.65
N GLN A 636 17.10 33.10 -15.28
CA GLN A 636 16.44 32.48 -16.43
C GLN A 636 17.39 32.26 -17.61
N SER A 637 17.00 31.38 -18.54
CA SER A 637 17.72 31.20 -19.80
C SER A 637 17.82 32.52 -20.56
N GLY A 638 19.04 32.91 -20.95
CA GLY A 638 19.29 34.21 -21.58
C GLY A 638 19.30 35.41 -20.62
N GLY A 639 19.16 35.19 -19.30
CA GLY A 639 19.26 36.22 -18.27
C GLY A 639 20.67 36.79 -18.09
N ILE A 640 20.83 37.64 -17.07
CA ILE A 640 22.09 38.35 -16.79
C ILE A 640 23.25 37.35 -16.59
N ILE A 641 23.06 36.33 -15.74
CA ILE A 641 24.14 35.40 -15.41
C ILE A 641 24.49 34.52 -16.61
N ALA A 642 23.49 34.05 -17.35
CA ALA A 642 23.72 33.29 -18.58
C ALA A 642 24.55 34.10 -19.59
N THR A 643 24.25 35.39 -19.74
CA THR A 643 25.00 36.30 -20.63
C THR A 643 26.46 36.46 -20.17
N LYS A 644 26.69 36.62 -18.86
CA LYS A 644 28.05 36.70 -18.29
C LYS A 644 28.84 35.41 -18.50
N ASN A 645 28.22 34.26 -18.22
CA ASN A 645 28.82 32.95 -18.40
C ASN A 645 29.17 32.66 -19.86
N ASN A 646 28.29 33.00 -20.81
CA ASN A 646 28.56 32.85 -22.24
C ASN A 646 29.76 33.70 -22.68
N GLY A 647 29.85 34.95 -22.18
CA GLY A 647 31.00 35.82 -22.45
C GLY A 647 32.32 35.25 -21.93
N LEU A 648 32.32 34.66 -20.73
CA LEU A 648 33.48 33.99 -20.15
C LEU A 648 33.83 32.71 -20.91
N GLU A 649 32.84 31.92 -21.32
CA GLU A 649 33.07 30.69 -22.11
C GLU A 649 33.78 30.99 -23.44
N GLN A 650 33.42 32.08 -24.12
CA GLN A 650 34.11 32.49 -25.35
C GLN A 650 35.56 32.93 -25.08
N ARG A 651 35.82 33.59 -23.95
CA ARG A 651 37.18 33.97 -23.53
C ARG A 651 38.02 32.74 -23.18
N ILE A 652 37.44 31.77 -22.47
CA ILE A 652 38.05 30.49 -22.14
C ILE A 652 38.47 29.76 -23.43
N LYS A 653 37.53 29.57 -24.38
CA LYS A 653 37.82 28.92 -25.68
C LYS A 653 38.91 29.63 -26.47
N SER A 654 38.91 30.96 -26.45
CA SER A 654 39.94 31.77 -27.11
C SER A 654 41.31 31.57 -26.47
N SER A 655 41.37 31.53 -25.13
CA SER A 655 42.59 31.32 -24.36
C SER A 655 43.14 29.90 -24.53
N GLU A 656 42.28 28.87 -24.50
CA GLU A 656 42.66 27.48 -24.79
C GLU A 656 43.26 27.33 -26.19
N THR A 657 42.67 28.02 -27.19
CA THR A 657 43.22 28.04 -28.56
C THR A 657 44.59 28.73 -28.62
N ALA A 658 44.76 29.83 -27.88
CA ALA A 658 46.03 30.54 -27.80
C ALA A 658 47.12 29.72 -27.10
N ILE A 659 46.78 29.03 -25.99
CA ILE A 659 47.66 28.10 -25.28
C ILE A 659 48.14 26.99 -26.21
N LYS A 660 47.23 26.31 -26.91
CA LYS A 660 47.58 25.25 -27.85
C LYS A 660 48.56 25.74 -28.92
N LYS A 661 48.31 26.93 -29.47
CA LYS A 661 49.20 27.53 -30.47
C LYS A 661 50.59 27.85 -29.89
N LEU A 662 50.66 28.37 -28.66
CA LEU A 662 51.92 28.66 -27.97
C LEU A 662 52.69 27.37 -27.66
N GLU A 663 52.00 26.31 -27.23
CA GLU A 663 52.58 24.98 -27.02
C GLU A 663 53.20 24.41 -28.31
N ASP A 664 52.48 24.48 -29.43
CA ASP A 664 52.98 24.05 -30.74
C ASP A 664 54.22 24.85 -31.19
N GLN A 665 54.19 26.17 -30.95
CA GLN A 665 55.32 27.07 -31.25
C GLN A 665 56.54 26.75 -30.37
N LEU A 666 56.32 26.49 -29.08
CA LEU A 666 57.37 26.11 -28.14
C LEU A 666 57.99 24.76 -28.50
N ALA A 667 57.18 23.75 -28.83
CA ALA A 667 57.66 22.44 -29.27
C ALA A 667 58.51 22.55 -30.55
N THR A 668 58.05 23.36 -31.52
CA THR A 668 58.81 23.63 -32.75
C THR A 668 60.15 24.33 -32.45
N LYS A 669 60.13 25.32 -31.54
CA LYS A 669 61.33 26.07 -31.16
C LYS A 669 62.32 25.19 -30.42
N GLU A 670 61.86 24.36 -29.48
CA GLU A 670 62.68 23.38 -28.77
C GLU A 670 63.33 22.40 -29.75
N SER A 671 62.56 21.86 -30.70
CA SER A 671 63.09 20.96 -31.74
C SER A 671 64.20 21.62 -32.57
N LYS A 672 64.00 22.88 -33.00
CA LYS A 672 65.02 23.65 -33.72
C LYS A 672 66.27 23.91 -32.86
N LEU A 673 66.09 24.23 -31.59
CA LEU A 673 67.21 24.40 -30.66
C LEU A 673 67.96 23.08 -30.49
N ARG A 674 67.28 21.97 -30.23
CA ARG A 674 67.88 20.62 -30.14
C ARG A 674 68.67 20.26 -31.40
N GLN A 675 68.12 20.52 -32.59
CA GLN A 675 68.84 20.29 -33.86
C GLN A 675 70.09 21.17 -33.98
N LYS A 676 69.97 22.48 -33.74
CA LYS A 676 71.08 23.44 -33.87
C LYS A 676 72.22 23.13 -32.89
N TYR A 677 71.86 22.87 -31.64
CA TYR A 677 72.81 22.55 -30.59
C TYR A 677 73.41 21.14 -30.74
N GLY A 678 72.64 20.16 -31.23
CA GLY A 678 73.16 18.85 -31.58
C GLY A 678 74.14 18.89 -32.76
N GLN A 679 73.86 19.70 -33.79
CA GLN A 679 74.82 19.96 -34.87
C GLN A 679 76.09 20.64 -34.36
N MET A 680 75.96 21.65 -33.50
CA MET A 680 77.09 22.32 -32.86
C MET A 680 77.93 21.32 -32.06
N GLU A 681 77.30 20.45 -31.27
CA GLU A 681 77.99 19.41 -30.52
C GLU A 681 78.74 18.44 -31.45
N GLY A 682 78.08 17.99 -32.54
CA GLY A 682 78.72 17.17 -33.57
C GLY A 682 79.93 17.85 -34.19
N THR A 683 79.83 19.14 -34.52
CA THR A 683 80.97 19.92 -35.04
C THR A 683 82.09 20.05 -33.99
N LEU A 684 81.78 20.36 -32.73
CA LEU A 684 82.76 20.46 -31.65
C LEU A 684 83.46 19.12 -31.38
N ASN A 685 82.73 18.02 -31.43
CA ASN A 685 83.29 16.68 -31.30
C ASN A 685 84.20 16.34 -32.49
N SER A 686 83.83 16.71 -33.72
CA SER A 686 84.68 16.54 -34.90
C SER A 686 85.95 17.41 -34.86
N LEU A 687 85.84 18.66 -34.39
CA LEU A 687 86.97 19.57 -34.17
C LEU A 687 87.90 19.06 -33.07
N ASN A 688 87.34 18.53 -31.97
CA ASN A 688 88.13 17.91 -30.91
C ASN A 688 88.83 16.63 -31.41
N ALA A 689 88.17 15.82 -32.22
CA ALA A 689 88.78 14.65 -32.86
C ALA A 689 89.92 15.08 -33.79
N GLN A 690 89.71 16.07 -34.67
CA GLN A 690 90.77 16.65 -35.50
C GLN A 690 91.92 17.25 -34.69
N SER A 691 91.63 17.98 -33.61
CA SER A 691 92.65 18.53 -32.72
C SER A 691 93.46 17.43 -32.05
N ASN A 692 92.82 16.35 -31.60
CA ASN A 692 93.52 15.19 -31.04
C ASN A 692 94.37 14.47 -32.10
N THR A 693 93.89 14.35 -33.34
CA THR A 693 94.68 13.82 -34.46
C THR A 693 95.88 14.70 -34.77
N LEU A 694 95.71 16.04 -34.84
CA LEU A 694 96.80 17.00 -35.03
C LEU A 694 97.81 16.92 -33.88
N ASN A 695 97.34 16.88 -32.64
CA ASN A 695 98.19 16.75 -31.45
C ASN A 695 98.99 15.44 -31.47
N SER A 696 98.36 14.33 -31.87
CA SER A 696 99.05 13.04 -32.05
C SER A 696 100.10 13.13 -33.16
N PHE A 697 99.81 13.79 -34.29
CA PHE A 697 100.75 13.99 -35.39
C PHE A 697 101.96 14.85 -34.97
N THR A 698 101.75 15.94 -34.22
CA THR A 698 102.85 16.75 -33.67
C THR A 698 103.66 16.02 -32.60
N ASN A 699 103.05 15.12 -31.83
CA ASN A 699 103.78 14.31 -30.85
C ASN A 699 104.56 13.16 -31.51
N THR A 700 104.11 12.65 -32.67
CA THR A 700 104.82 11.60 -33.41
C THR A 700 106.02 12.15 -34.19
N ASN A 701 106.09 13.46 -34.46
CA ASN A 701 107.24 14.12 -35.08
C ASN A 701 108.28 14.65 -34.05
N LYS A 702 108.18 14.24 -32.78
CA LYS A 702 109.10 14.66 -31.69
C LYS A 702 109.99 13.54 -31.16
N ASP A 703 109.90 12.35 -31.73
CA ASP A 703 110.89 11.27 -31.64
C ASP A 703 111.51 11.05 -33.02
#